data_AF-A0A5C1AJR9-F1
#
_entry.id   AF-A0A5C1AJR9-F1
#
_cell.length_a   1.000
_cell.length_b   1.000
_cell.length_c   1.000
_cell.angle_alpha   90.00
_cell.angle_beta   90.00
_cell.angle_gamma   90.00
#
_symmetry.space_group_name_H-M   'P 1'
#
loop_
_entity.id
_entity.type
_entity.pdbx_description
1 polymer ?
#
loop_
_entity_poly.entity_id
_entity_poly.type
_entity_poly.pdbx_seq_one_letter_code
_entity_poly.pdbx_strand_id
1 'polypeptide(L)'
;MPLPLPRWLLALALLGTLSVPADAVIKKLTPLKDVIGDAQGIVAATVERIDAQKPSVVFKFESNLKGKSEFESFAVNLKGDSFAKKDDHTKALLDRLVTGRKLILFVTKVEKTYIVFGFLEGTWFQVRGTVGDDGKTLSWAFLHCEPFFRRTFKGTTDELKDVIEKALSGKAAPPDANEKEEPGFGPLPEKKSSLYRSPTLFGVIPSAVLIAPLALVAALFPGVFARLAVVMKQWRAFLTISSINTTLAAVYFFFHESLPDRPIFSPRAFLLLVIGVTLVGTVWAGSRYRRMAAADPAVTATPSRTALLALLGLLALFGFFLVFSVWVWLGRPAGLVVLPMREFTALAAGLTLAVAYCLYRIATPSVDGLGVKTRLSLSGESVALFGTLAFSVGLYLLSSTAAWTGSVGEQGDAGETVGCGLKLADVRTMTFPGAYAVMSSVIAADDGKLYFGAESAGGTGSVWCVDPATGRPAWKFTNGGDLQPVYCTPTVAGGKVYVGEGLHTDSDRRLFCLNATNGGEVWKFKTESHTEGRPALAGDRLIFSAGDDGLICLDANTHEKRWHVPGLPHKLHVDTPPVVVGRRVFFGSGYNTLAMLAADVNTGDILWQTPSDLRSFGMPLTRGPHVYFGLGTGNLIEDLSTEKEITAVPRETTPKGSVVCLTSEKGEVVWRYDLPKSVHAEMAADRQTIFACCKDGFVYAIDRATGKLRWRRSVGPSCASGPVLATYANGAATLAVYAVSIDGRATALNPVTGEPYWVRNLGESSGKIVEVLSTPALVHATGGSKRTLYVGAKAENKNNGEKVATIFAIEDVIED
;
A
#
# COMPACT_ATOMS: atom_id res chain seq x y z
N MET A 1 -81.40 -3.86 -9.34
CA MET A 1 -80.38 -3.48 -10.32
C MET A 1 -79.00 -3.53 -9.69
N PRO A 2 -78.27 -4.63 -9.89
CA PRO A 2 -76.85 -4.61 -10.18
C PRO A 2 -76.66 -5.02 -11.65
N LEU A 3 -75.77 -4.35 -12.40
CA LEU A 3 -75.37 -4.80 -13.74
C LEU A 3 -73.91 -5.30 -13.68
N PRO A 4 -73.58 -6.38 -14.42
CA PRO A 4 -72.46 -7.26 -14.11
C PRO A 4 -71.22 -6.94 -14.95
N LEU A 5 -70.04 -7.16 -14.38
CA LEU A 5 -68.81 -7.33 -15.17
C LEU A 5 -68.78 -8.75 -15.77
N PRO A 6 -68.25 -8.94 -16.99
CA PRO A 6 -68.59 -10.09 -17.82
C PRO A 6 -67.72 -11.33 -17.57
N ARG A 7 -68.35 -12.50 -17.72
CA ARG A 7 -67.88 -13.86 -17.43
C ARG A 7 -66.67 -14.38 -18.24
N TRP A 8 -66.04 -13.58 -19.10
CA TRP A 8 -64.89 -14.04 -19.91
C TRP A 8 -63.53 -13.95 -19.19
N LEU A 9 -63.43 -13.16 -18.11
CA LEU A 9 -62.22 -13.10 -17.27
C LEU A 9 -62.05 -14.32 -16.34
N LEU A 10 -63.14 -15.05 -16.05
CA LEU A 10 -63.13 -16.30 -15.26
C LEU A 10 -62.93 -17.56 -16.14
N ALA A 11 -63.15 -17.47 -17.45
CA ALA A 11 -62.90 -18.57 -18.39
C ALA A 11 -61.42 -18.67 -18.81
N LEU A 12 -60.67 -17.57 -18.76
CA LEU A 12 -59.21 -17.57 -18.91
C LEU A 12 -58.48 -18.22 -17.72
N ALA A 13 -59.16 -18.37 -16.58
CA ALA A 13 -58.64 -19.08 -15.41
C ALA A 13 -58.98 -20.59 -15.39
N LEU A 14 -59.79 -21.09 -16.34
CA LEU A 14 -60.34 -22.46 -16.28
C LEU A 14 -60.33 -23.26 -17.60
N LEU A 15 -59.71 -22.75 -18.67
CA LEU A 15 -59.50 -23.52 -19.92
C LEU A 15 -58.02 -23.59 -20.34
N GLY A 16 -57.11 -23.39 -19.39
CA GLY A 16 -55.74 -23.92 -19.43
C GLY A 16 -55.64 -25.41 -19.03
N THR A 17 -56.77 -26.10 -18.91
CA THR A 17 -56.87 -27.47 -18.39
C THR A 17 -57.28 -28.50 -19.44
N LEU A 18 -56.89 -28.33 -20.71
CA LEU A 18 -56.87 -29.42 -21.71
C LEU A 18 -55.69 -29.24 -22.66
N SER A 19 -54.49 -29.21 -22.09
CA SER A 19 -53.24 -29.58 -22.77
C SER A 19 -52.27 -30.01 -21.67
N VAL A 20 -52.62 -31.11 -21.00
CA VAL A 20 -51.70 -31.82 -20.11
C VAL A 20 -50.76 -32.62 -21.02
N PRO A 21 -49.48 -32.25 -21.19
CA PRO A 21 -48.49 -33.25 -21.57
C PRO A 21 -48.41 -34.24 -20.42
N ALA A 22 -48.72 -35.50 -20.71
CA ALA A 22 -48.82 -36.61 -19.77
C ALA A 22 -47.66 -36.64 -18.75
N ASP A 23 -48.03 -36.70 -17.47
CA ASP A 23 -47.15 -37.00 -16.36
C ASP A 23 -46.47 -38.36 -16.55
N ALA A 24 -45.14 -38.43 -16.50
CA ALA A 24 -44.46 -39.72 -16.45
C ALA A 24 -43.12 -39.64 -15.69
N VAL A 25 -43.18 -39.34 -14.39
CA VAL A 25 -42.29 -40.02 -13.44
C VAL A 25 -43.08 -41.21 -12.94
N ILE A 26 -42.53 -42.43 -13.04
CA ILE A 26 -43.26 -43.63 -12.69
C ILE A 26 -43.35 -43.71 -11.15
N LYS A 27 -44.46 -43.24 -10.59
CA LYS A 27 -44.77 -43.34 -9.15
C LYS A 27 -45.29 -44.73 -8.76
N LYS A 28 -45.66 -45.56 -9.74
CA LYS A 28 -46.13 -46.93 -9.54
C LYS A 28 -44.96 -47.79 -9.04
N LEU A 29 -45.21 -48.61 -8.02
CA LEU A 29 -44.24 -49.60 -7.57
C LEU A 29 -44.01 -50.62 -8.69
N THR A 30 -42.79 -50.64 -9.24
CA THR A 30 -42.40 -51.56 -10.32
C THR A 30 -41.39 -52.58 -9.76
N PRO A 31 -41.79 -53.84 -9.54
CA PRO A 31 -40.89 -54.93 -9.14
C PRO A 31 -39.73 -55.13 -10.11
N LEU A 32 -38.55 -55.51 -9.59
CA LEU A 32 -37.37 -55.73 -10.42
C LEU A 32 -37.57 -56.89 -11.43
N LYS A 33 -38.39 -57.89 -11.08
CA LYS A 33 -38.80 -58.96 -11.99
C LYS A 33 -39.48 -58.44 -13.26
N ASP A 34 -40.27 -57.37 -13.15
CA ASP A 34 -41.01 -56.79 -14.28
C ASP A 34 -40.05 -55.97 -15.16
N VAL A 35 -39.14 -55.20 -14.54
CA VAL A 35 -38.08 -54.46 -15.27
C VAL A 35 -37.16 -55.42 -16.05
N ILE A 36 -36.79 -56.56 -15.46
CA ILE A 36 -35.99 -57.59 -16.14
C ILE A 36 -36.81 -58.29 -17.23
N GLY A 37 -38.10 -58.55 -16.98
CA GLY A 37 -39.02 -59.19 -17.92
C GLY A 37 -39.23 -58.35 -19.19
N ASP A 38 -39.58 -57.08 -19.01
CA ASP A 38 -39.95 -56.12 -20.06
C ASP A 38 -38.76 -55.64 -20.90
N ALA A 39 -37.54 -55.74 -20.37
CA ALA A 39 -36.33 -55.41 -21.11
C ALA A 39 -36.08 -56.43 -22.24
N GLN A 40 -36.04 -55.94 -23.48
CA GLN A 40 -35.65 -56.75 -24.65
C GLN A 40 -34.15 -57.06 -24.65
N GLY A 41 -33.34 -56.12 -24.14
CA GLY A 41 -31.92 -56.31 -23.89
C GLY A 41 -31.48 -55.74 -22.55
N ILE A 42 -30.51 -56.39 -21.90
CA ILE A 42 -29.87 -55.91 -20.67
C ILE A 42 -28.36 -55.95 -20.88
N VAL A 43 -27.70 -54.82 -20.69
CA VAL A 43 -26.29 -54.63 -20.99
C VAL A 43 -25.55 -54.05 -19.79
N ALA A 44 -24.37 -54.62 -19.48
CA ALA A 44 -23.40 -53.96 -18.63
C ALA A 44 -22.55 -53.02 -19.48
N ALA A 45 -22.51 -51.75 -19.09
CA ALA A 45 -21.78 -50.71 -19.78
C ALA A 45 -20.84 -49.98 -18.82
N THR A 46 -19.90 -49.22 -19.37
CA THR A 46 -19.07 -48.29 -18.64
C THR A 46 -19.18 -46.88 -19.18
N VAL A 47 -19.00 -45.91 -18.29
CA VAL A 47 -18.90 -44.51 -18.67
C VAL A 47 -17.54 -44.28 -19.34
N GLU A 48 -17.51 -44.15 -20.66
CA GLU A 48 -16.27 -43.96 -21.42
C GLU A 48 -15.76 -42.52 -21.35
N ARG A 49 -16.66 -41.56 -21.54
CA ARG A 49 -16.30 -40.13 -21.53
C ARG A 49 -17.47 -39.27 -21.05
N ILE A 50 -17.17 -38.22 -20.28
CA ILE A 50 -18.15 -37.23 -19.83
C ILE A 50 -17.66 -35.85 -20.29
N ASP A 51 -18.51 -35.10 -20.97
CA ASP A 51 -18.29 -33.68 -21.25
C ASP A 51 -19.26 -32.86 -20.39
N ALA A 52 -18.73 -32.21 -19.36
CA ALA A 52 -19.52 -31.36 -18.47
C ALA A 52 -19.76 -29.94 -19.04
N GLN A 53 -19.01 -29.50 -20.06
CA GLN A 53 -19.17 -28.17 -20.67
C GLN A 53 -20.27 -28.17 -21.73
N LYS A 54 -20.44 -29.29 -22.43
CA LYS A 54 -21.64 -29.63 -23.21
C LYS A 54 -22.22 -30.89 -22.59
N PRO A 55 -23.19 -30.79 -21.65
CA PRO A 55 -23.58 -31.87 -20.76
C PRO A 55 -23.93 -33.10 -21.59
N SER A 56 -22.99 -34.02 -21.72
CA SER A 56 -23.08 -35.22 -22.55
C SER A 56 -22.18 -36.32 -22.02
N VAL A 57 -22.60 -37.56 -22.23
CA VAL A 57 -21.89 -38.74 -21.74
C VAL A 57 -21.87 -39.80 -22.83
N VAL A 58 -20.74 -40.51 -22.96
CA VAL A 58 -20.60 -41.66 -23.84
C VAL A 58 -20.62 -42.92 -22.98
N PHE A 59 -21.59 -43.79 -23.22
CA PHE A 59 -21.66 -45.11 -22.60
C PHE A 59 -21.11 -46.15 -23.58
N LYS A 60 -20.16 -46.96 -23.12
CA LYS A 60 -19.53 -48.04 -23.88
C LYS A 60 -19.99 -49.38 -23.36
N PHE A 61 -20.34 -50.30 -24.25
CA PHE A 61 -20.93 -51.57 -23.89
C PHE A 61 -19.82 -52.57 -23.59
N GLU A 62 -19.92 -53.31 -22.49
CA GLU A 62 -18.92 -54.29 -22.08
C GLU A 62 -19.39 -55.72 -22.33
N SER A 63 -20.60 -56.04 -21.88
CA SER A 63 -21.14 -57.39 -21.98
C SER A 63 -22.66 -57.39 -22.01
N ASN A 64 -23.25 -58.28 -22.80
CA ASN A 64 -24.70 -58.48 -22.82
C ASN A 64 -25.11 -59.51 -21.75
N LEU A 65 -26.05 -59.15 -20.89
CA LEU A 65 -26.65 -60.04 -19.88
C LEU A 65 -27.92 -60.71 -20.41
N LYS A 66 -28.70 -60.00 -21.24
CA LYS A 66 -29.92 -60.49 -21.90
C LYS A 66 -30.00 -59.86 -23.29
N GLY A 67 -30.32 -60.64 -24.33
CA GLY A 67 -30.40 -60.16 -25.72
C GLY A 67 -29.05 -59.78 -26.35
N LYS A 68 -29.02 -59.49 -27.65
CA LYS A 68 -27.84 -58.95 -28.35
C LYS A 68 -28.02 -57.45 -28.55
N SER A 69 -27.04 -56.64 -28.13
CA SER A 69 -27.01 -55.22 -28.43
C SER A 69 -26.71 -54.96 -29.91
N GLU A 70 -27.38 -53.95 -30.49
CA GLU A 70 -27.11 -53.44 -31.85
C GLU A 70 -26.02 -52.35 -31.86
N PHE A 71 -25.51 -51.93 -30.68
CA PHE A 71 -24.56 -50.82 -30.52
C PHE A 71 -23.36 -51.19 -29.65
N GLU A 72 -22.19 -50.64 -29.98
CA GLU A 72 -20.95 -50.77 -29.19
C GLU A 72 -20.77 -49.61 -28.19
N SER A 73 -21.28 -48.43 -28.54
CA SER A 73 -21.34 -47.27 -27.65
C SER A 73 -22.40 -46.28 -28.13
N PHE A 74 -22.87 -45.39 -27.26
CA PHE A 74 -23.70 -44.27 -27.65
C PHE A 74 -23.44 -43.01 -26.83
N ALA A 75 -23.54 -41.85 -27.47
CA ALA A 75 -23.35 -40.53 -26.87
C ALA A 75 -24.70 -39.89 -26.56
N VAL A 76 -24.95 -39.63 -25.28
CA VAL A 76 -26.20 -39.05 -24.76
C VAL A 76 -26.02 -37.57 -24.49
N ASN A 77 -26.97 -36.76 -24.95
CA ASN A 77 -27.10 -35.37 -24.53
C ASN A 77 -27.85 -35.29 -23.19
N LEU A 78 -27.21 -34.74 -22.16
CA LEU A 78 -27.71 -34.62 -20.78
C LEU A 78 -28.50 -33.32 -20.51
N LYS A 79 -28.93 -32.57 -21.53
CA LYS A 79 -29.77 -31.36 -21.35
C LYS A 79 -31.08 -31.60 -20.60
N GLY A 80 -31.57 -32.85 -20.57
CA GLY A 80 -32.77 -33.23 -19.87
C GLY A 80 -34.06 -32.76 -20.55
N ASP A 81 -35.17 -33.42 -20.23
CA ASP A 81 -36.52 -32.95 -20.54
C ASP A 81 -36.95 -31.82 -19.60
N SER A 82 -38.21 -31.37 -19.70
CA SER A 82 -38.76 -30.34 -18.81
C SER A 82 -38.69 -30.73 -17.33
N PHE A 83 -38.74 -32.03 -17.02
CA PHE A 83 -38.70 -32.55 -15.65
C PHE A 83 -37.29 -32.49 -15.08
N ALA A 84 -36.29 -32.92 -15.86
CA ALA A 84 -34.90 -32.82 -15.45
C ALA A 84 -34.44 -31.39 -15.19
N LYS A 85 -35.02 -30.40 -15.89
CA LYS A 85 -34.74 -28.98 -15.65
C LYS A 85 -35.39 -28.43 -14.39
N LYS A 86 -36.58 -28.93 -14.03
CA LYS A 86 -37.33 -28.47 -12.86
C LYS A 86 -36.61 -28.82 -11.55
N ASP A 87 -36.12 -30.05 -11.46
CA ASP A 87 -35.53 -30.61 -10.22
C ASP A 87 -34.01 -30.86 -10.36
N ASP A 88 -33.35 -30.21 -11.32
CA ASP A 88 -31.91 -30.27 -11.61
C ASP A 88 -31.32 -31.70 -11.72
N HIS A 89 -32.09 -32.62 -12.32
CA HIS A 89 -31.71 -34.03 -12.46
C HIS A 89 -30.46 -34.21 -13.32
N THR A 90 -30.19 -33.29 -14.25
CA THR A 90 -28.96 -33.29 -15.05
C THR A 90 -27.73 -33.19 -14.14
N LYS A 91 -27.75 -32.26 -13.18
CA LYS A 91 -26.67 -32.12 -12.20
C LYS A 91 -26.61 -33.32 -11.27
N ALA A 92 -27.77 -33.81 -10.79
CA ALA A 92 -27.84 -34.97 -9.91
C ALA A 92 -27.22 -36.24 -10.54
N LEU A 93 -27.40 -36.45 -11.85
CA LEU A 93 -26.77 -37.54 -12.59
C LEU A 93 -25.28 -37.27 -12.85
N LEU A 94 -24.92 -36.06 -13.28
CA LEU A 94 -23.52 -35.68 -13.54
C LEU A 94 -22.63 -35.83 -12.30
N ASP A 95 -23.12 -35.45 -11.12
CA ASP A 95 -22.38 -35.58 -9.85
C ASP A 95 -22.09 -37.06 -9.48
N ARG A 96 -22.77 -38.00 -10.13
CA ARG A 96 -22.65 -39.45 -9.88
C ARG A 96 -21.94 -40.22 -11.00
N LEU A 97 -21.80 -39.61 -12.18
CA LEU A 97 -21.07 -40.19 -13.29
C LEU A 97 -19.56 -40.00 -13.08
N VAL A 98 -18.80 -41.08 -13.21
CA VAL A 98 -17.34 -41.09 -13.17
C VAL A 98 -16.85 -41.97 -14.32
N THR A 99 -15.85 -41.52 -15.08
CA THR A 99 -15.26 -42.33 -16.16
C THR A 99 -14.77 -43.69 -15.63
N GLY A 100 -15.06 -44.76 -16.36
CA GLY A 100 -14.77 -46.14 -15.98
C GLY A 100 -15.76 -46.75 -14.98
N ARG A 101 -16.73 -45.99 -14.48
CA ARG A 101 -17.78 -46.53 -13.60
C ARG A 101 -18.73 -47.40 -14.41
N LYS A 102 -19.05 -48.58 -13.86
CA LYS A 102 -20.00 -49.52 -14.45
C LYS A 102 -21.43 -49.07 -14.20
N LEU A 103 -22.29 -49.36 -15.16
CA LEU A 103 -23.74 -49.15 -15.10
C LEU A 103 -24.46 -50.31 -15.80
N ILE A 104 -25.72 -50.53 -15.45
CA ILE A 104 -26.59 -51.48 -16.15
C ILE A 104 -27.60 -50.70 -16.98
N LEU A 105 -27.79 -51.09 -18.23
CA LEU A 105 -28.74 -50.50 -19.16
C LEU A 105 -29.80 -51.54 -19.56
N PHE A 106 -31.06 -51.24 -19.29
CA PHE A 106 -32.22 -52.02 -19.72
C PHE A 106 -32.80 -51.37 -20.97
N VAL A 107 -32.73 -52.06 -22.10
CA VAL A 107 -33.06 -51.54 -23.42
C VAL A 107 -34.36 -52.18 -23.91
N THR A 108 -35.32 -51.34 -24.29
CA THR A 108 -36.55 -51.76 -24.94
C THR A 108 -36.75 -50.93 -26.21
N LYS A 109 -36.96 -51.60 -27.35
CA LYS A 109 -37.25 -50.97 -28.63
C LYS A 109 -38.75 -51.02 -28.90
N VAL A 110 -39.33 -49.86 -29.17
CA VAL A 110 -40.74 -49.70 -29.59
C VAL A 110 -40.73 -48.93 -30.90
N GLU A 111 -41.05 -49.61 -32.00
CA GLU A 111 -41.00 -49.08 -33.37
C GLU A 111 -39.65 -48.40 -33.71
N LYS A 112 -39.64 -47.07 -33.87
CA LYS A 112 -38.46 -46.24 -34.20
C LYS A 112 -37.78 -45.61 -32.97
N THR A 113 -38.15 -46.02 -31.75
CA THR A 113 -37.63 -45.43 -30.50
C THR A 113 -37.06 -46.50 -29.56
N TYR A 114 -35.88 -46.22 -29.01
CA TYR A 114 -35.28 -46.96 -27.91
C TYR A 114 -35.58 -46.24 -26.59
N ILE A 115 -36.11 -46.96 -25.62
CA ILE A 115 -36.26 -46.51 -24.25
C ILE A 115 -35.25 -47.29 -23.42
N VAL A 116 -34.37 -46.57 -22.74
CA VAL A 116 -33.30 -47.15 -21.94
C VAL A 116 -33.43 -46.70 -20.49
N PHE A 117 -33.60 -47.65 -19.57
CA PHE A 117 -33.45 -47.40 -18.15
C PHE A 117 -32.01 -47.71 -17.74
N GLY A 118 -31.32 -46.72 -17.20
CA GLY A 118 -29.98 -46.85 -16.68
C GLY A 118 -29.98 -46.94 -15.15
N PHE A 119 -29.12 -47.81 -14.62
CA PHE A 119 -28.86 -47.95 -13.21
C PHE A 119 -27.38 -47.74 -12.89
N LEU A 120 -27.11 -46.86 -11.93
CA LEU A 120 -25.77 -46.52 -11.46
C LEU A 120 -25.78 -46.31 -9.94
N GLU A 121 -25.18 -47.24 -9.17
CA GLU A 121 -24.96 -47.10 -7.72
C GLU A 121 -26.22 -46.63 -6.95
N GLY A 122 -27.39 -47.22 -7.21
CA GLY A 122 -28.64 -46.82 -6.55
C GLY A 122 -29.35 -45.60 -7.16
N THR A 123 -28.86 -45.07 -8.29
CA THR A 123 -29.53 -44.03 -9.08
C THR A 123 -30.09 -44.60 -10.37
N TRP A 124 -31.40 -44.45 -10.56
CA TRP A 124 -32.11 -44.81 -11.79
C TRP A 124 -32.31 -43.59 -12.67
N PHE A 125 -32.19 -43.77 -13.98
CA PHE A 125 -32.37 -42.71 -14.96
C PHE A 125 -32.88 -43.22 -16.30
N GLN A 126 -33.47 -42.34 -17.10
CA GLN A 126 -34.03 -42.71 -18.40
C GLN A 126 -33.35 -41.96 -19.54
N VAL A 127 -33.06 -42.69 -20.61
CA VAL A 127 -32.50 -42.19 -21.87
C VAL A 127 -33.38 -42.65 -23.03
N ARG A 128 -33.61 -41.77 -23.99
CA ARG A 128 -34.35 -42.07 -25.22
C ARG A 128 -33.43 -41.97 -26.44
N GLY A 129 -33.44 -43.00 -27.28
CA GLY A 129 -32.82 -43.00 -28.60
C GLY A 129 -33.89 -42.92 -29.68
N THR A 130 -33.83 -41.96 -30.60
CA THR A 130 -34.78 -41.85 -31.71
C THR A 130 -34.06 -42.07 -33.03
N VAL A 131 -34.60 -42.97 -33.85
CA VAL A 131 -34.12 -43.23 -35.21
C VAL A 131 -34.70 -42.16 -36.13
N GLY A 132 -33.84 -41.42 -36.82
CA GLY A 132 -34.22 -40.40 -37.81
C GLY A 132 -34.92 -40.98 -39.03
N ASP A 133 -35.55 -40.12 -39.82
CA ASP A 133 -36.34 -40.54 -40.99
C ASP A 133 -35.51 -41.24 -42.08
N ASP A 134 -34.18 -41.05 -42.05
CA ASP A 134 -33.20 -41.73 -42.91
C ASP A 134 -32.92 -43.19 -42.51
N GLY A 135 -33.48 -43.65 -41.39
CA GLY A 135 -33.26 -44.99 -40.83
C GLY A 135 -31.85 -45.25 -40.33
N LYS A 136 -30.95 -44.26 -40.35
CA LYS A 136 -29.52 -44.39 -40.07
C LYS A 136 -29.03 -43.48 -38.95
N THR A 137 -29.62 -42.31 -38.79
CA THR A 137 -29.21 -41.34 -37.77
C THR A 137 -29.90 -41.65 -36.44
N LEU A 138 -29.13 -41.91 -35.39
CA LEU A 138 -29.66 -42.21 -34.05
C LEU A 138 -29.26 -41.10 -33.08
N SER A 139 -30.25 -40.41 -32.50
CA SER A 139 -30.03 -39.34 -31.53
C SER A 139 -30.45 -39.77 -30.12
N TRP A 140 -29.54 -39.62 -29.16
CA TRP A 140 -29.77 -40.00 -27.77
C TRP A 140 -29.91 -38.79 -26.86
N ALA A 141 -31.02 -38.75 -26.12
CA ALA A 141 -31.32 -37.69 -25.17
C ALA A 141 -31.64 -38.28 -23.80
N PHE A 142 -31.02 -37.69 -22.77
CA PHE A 142 -31.43 -37.89 -21.39
C PHE A 142 -32.79 -37.26 -21.16
N LEU A 143 -33.68 -38.00 -20.52
CA LEU A 143 -34.98 -37.51 -20.11
C LEU A 143 -34.86 -36.94 -18.70
N HIS A 144 -34.85 -37.80 -17.69
CA HIS A 144 -34.76 -37.44 -16.28
C HIS A 144 -34.27 -38.60 -15.40
N CYS A 145 -33.99 -38.33 -14.12
CA CYS A 145 -33.75 -39.38 -13.12
C CYS A 145 -35.08 -39.88 -12.54
N GLU A 146 -35.12 -41.16 -12.13
CA GLU A 146 -36.31 -41.85 -11.62
C GLU A 146 -36.16 -42.14 -10.11
N PRO A 147 -36.38 -41.16 -9.21
CA PRO A 147 -36.11 -41.31 -7.79
C PRO A 147 -36.98 -42.39 -7.11
N PHE A 148 -38.18 -42.66 -7.64
CA PHE A 148 -39.09 -43.69 -7.10
C PHE A 148 -38.62 -45.12 -7.40
N PHE A 149 -37.80 -45.32 -8.45
CA PHE A 149 -37.22 -46.63 -8.77
C PHE A 149 -36.17 -47.09 -7.76
N ARG A 150 -35.76 -46.23 -6.82
CA ARG A 150 -35.00 -46.66 -5.65
C ARG A 150 -35.74 -47.73 -4.83
N ARG A 151 -37.08 -47.74 -4.85
CA ARG A 151 -37.93 -48.78 -4.26
C ARG A 151 -37.81 -50.13 -4.96
N THR A 152 -37.46 -50.13 -6.25
CA THR A 152 -37.23 -51.34 -7.06
C THR A 152 -35.92 -52.00 -6.69
N PHE A 153 -34.84 -51.22 -6.59
CA PHE A 153 -33.53 -51.71 -6.15
C PHE A 153 -32.64 -50.54 -5.70
N LYS A 154 -32.00 -50.67 -4.54
CA LYS A 154 -31.15 -49.63 -3.91
C LYS A 154 -29.67 -50.01 -3.75
N GLY A 155 -29.28 -51.21 -4.15
CA GLY A 155 -27.93 -51.76 -3.98
C GLY A 155 -26.89 -51.14 -4.93
N THR A 156 -25.71 -51.75 -4.99
CA THR A 156 -24.62 -51.33 -5.90
C THR A 156 -24.83 -51.85 -7.32
N THR A 157 -24.08 -51.32 -8.30
CA THR A 157 -24.17 -51.80 -9.69
C THR A 157 -23.74 -53.26 -9.82
N ASP A 158 -22.70 -53.69 -9.10
CA ASP A 158 -22.21 -55.08 -9.13
C ASP A 158 -23.22 -56.03 -8.46
N GLU A 159 -23.88 -55.61 -7.37
CA GLU A 159 -24.98 -56.38 -6.76
C GLU A 159 -26.16 -56.55 -7.72
N LEU A 160 -26.56 -55.48 -8.42
CA LEU A 160 -27.65 -55.57 -9.41
C LEU A 160 -27.29 -56.54 -10.54
N LYS A 161 -26.03 -56.50 -11.02
CA LYS A 161 -25.55 -57.41 -12.05
C LYS A 161 -25.67 -58.87 -11.60
N ASP A 162 -25.21 -59.20 -10.41
CA ASP A 162 -25.29 -60.56 -9.85
C ASP A 162 -26.75 -61.02 -9.65
N VAL A 163 -27.63 -60.12 -9.19
CA VAL A 163 -29.07 -60.39 -9.07
C VAL A 163 -29.69 -60.71 -10.44
N ILE A 164 -29.34 -59.95 -11.48
CA ILE A 164 -29.82 -60.19 -12.85
C ILE A 164 -29.30 -61.53 -13.38
N GLU A 165 -28.01 -61.84 -13.21
CA GLU A 165 -27.41 -63.10 -13.67
C GLU A 165 -28.03 -64.32 -12.97
N LYS A 166 -28.28 -64.23 -11.66
CA LYS A 166 -28.98 -65.28 -10.89
C LYS A 166 -30.44 -65.43 -11.29
N ALA A 167 -31.13 -64.34 -11.58
CA ALA A 167 -32.52 -64.37 -12.04
C ALA A 167 -32.64 -64.99 -13.45
N LEU A 168 -31.77 -64.60 -14.38
CA LEU A 168 -31.77 -65.13 -15.75
C LEU A 168 -31.33 -66.60 -15.83
N SER A 169 -30.49 -67.06 -14.90
CA SER A 169 -30.09 -68.46 -14.78
C SER A 169 -31.04 -69.33 -13.94
N GLY A 170 -32.12 -68.76 -13.40
CA GLY A 170 -33.10 -69.47 -12.57
C GLY A 170 -32.60 -69.88 -11.18
N LYS A 171 -31.45 -69.35 -10.74
CA LYS A 171 -30.80 -69.72 -9.46
C LYS A 171 -31.40 -69.00 -8.25
N ALA A 172 -31.96 -67.81 -8.42
CA ALA A 172 -32.65 -67.05 -7.38
C ALA A 172 -33.66 -66.06 -7.99
N ALA A 173 -34.80 -65.84 -7.31
CA ALA A 173 -35.75 -64.81 -7.72
C ALA A 173 -35.20 -63.40 -7.40
N PRO A 174 -35.48 -62.37 -8.23
CA PRO A 174 -35.17 -60.98 -7.88
C PRO A 174 -35.84 -60.55 -6.57
N PRO A 175 -35.23 -59.65 -5.79
CA PRO A 175 -35.85 -59.12 -4.58
C PRO A 175 -37.16 -58.39 -4.88
N ASP A 176 -38.12 -58.50 -3.97
CA ASP A 176 -39.36 -57.73 -4.02
C ASP A 176 -39.10 -56.23 -3.81
N ALA A 177 -39.93 -55.40 -4.44
CA ALA A 177 -39.82 -53.95 -4.30
C ALA A 177 -40.23 -53.50 -2.89
N ASN A 178 -39.49 -52.54 -2.32
CA ASN A 178 -39.70 -52.05 -0.97
C ASN A 178 -40.51 -50.74 -0.97
N GLU A 179 -41.80 -50.82 -0.63
CA GLU A 179 -42.70 -49.66 -0.55
C GLU A 179 -42.28 -48.62 0.51
N LYS A 180 -41.58 -49.06 1.56
CA LYS A 180 -41.13 -48.19 2.67
C LYS A 180 -39.86 -47.40 2.34
N GLU A 181 -39.19 -47.69 1.23
CA GLU A 181 -38.00 -46.93 0.82
C GLU A 181 -38.41 -45.56 0.28
N GLU A 182 -37.76 -44.51 0.77
CA GLU A 182 -38.01 -43.15 0.31
C GLU A 182 -37.49 -42.93 -1.12
N PRO A 183 -38.19 -42.15 -1.96
CA PRO A 183 -37.70 -41.79 -3.28
C PRO A 183 -36.38 -41.01 -3.16
N GLY A 184 -35.39 -41.34 -3.99
CA GLY A 184 -34.10 -40.65 -3.93
C GLY A 184 -33.04 -41.20 -4.86
N PHE A 185 -31.84 -40.66 -4.75
CA PHE A 185 -30.69 -41.01 -5.59
C PHE A 185 -29.63 -41.78 -4.79
N GLY A 186 -28.84 -42.58 -5.50
CA GLY A 186 -27.69 -43.30 -4.98
C GLY A 186 -26.66 -42.40 -4.27
N PRO A 187 -25.78 -42.99 -3.42
CA PRO A 187 -24.68 -42.24 -2.83
C PRO A 187 -23.80 -41.60 -3.90
N LEU A 188 -23.21 -40.46 -3.56
CA LEU A 188 -22.15 -39.87 -4.38
C LEU A 188 -20.92 -40.80 -4.33
N PRO A 189 -20.07 -40.82 -5.38
CA PRO A 189 -18.83 -41.58 -5.37
C PRO A 189 -18.03 -41.33 -4.08
N GLU A 190 -17.74 -42.39 -3.31
CA GLU A 190 -16.73 -42.29 -2.26
C GLU A 190 -15.44 -41.80 -2.90
N LYS A 191 -14.95 -40.63 -2.46
CA LYS A 191 -13.63 -40.15 -2.84
C LYS A 191 -12.62 -41.13 -2.25
N LYS A 192 -12.22 -42.16 -3.01
CA LYS A 192 -11.12 -43.05 -2.62
C LYS A 192 -9.95 -42.16 -2.22
N SER A 193 -9.67 -42.16 -0.92
CA SER A 193 -8.51 -41.57 -0.28
C SER A 193 -7.29 -42.39 -0.62
N SER A 194 -6.94 -42.44 -1.91
CA SER A 194 -5.53 -42.52 -2.24
C SER A 194 -4.90 -41.24 -1.71
N LEU A 195 -3.75 -41.37 -1.08
CA LEU A 195 -2.86 -40.27 -0.68
C LEU A 195 -2.45 -39.45 -1.92
N TYR A 196 -3.41 -38.68 -2.42
CA TYR A 196 -3.30 -37.52 -3.26
C TYR A 196 -4.51 -36.65 -2.91
N ARG A 197 -4.55 -36.20 -1.64
CA ARG A 197 -4.80 -34.78 -1.42
C ARG A 197 -3.77 -34.08 -2.30
N SER A 198 -4.11 -33.75 -3.56
CA SER A 198 -3.68 -32.45 -4.01
C SER A 198 -4.40 -31.53 -3.04
N PRO A 199 -3.70 -30.81 -2.16
CA PRO A 199 -4.38 -29.73 -1.54
C PRO A 199 -4.80 -28.86 -2.73
N THR A 200 -6.10 -28.71 -2.98
CA THR A 200 -6.58 -27.46 -3.59
C THR A 200 -6.33 -26.39 -2.53
N LEU A 201 -5.06 -26.13 -2.21
CA LEU A 201 -4.67 -25.08 -1.27
C LEU A 201 -4.94 -23.72 -1.91
N PHE A 202 -5.11 -23.68 -3.23
CA PHE A 202 -5.42 -22.46 -3.95
C PHE A 202 -6.44 -22.74 -5.06
N GLY A 203 -7.73 -22.53 -4.74
CA GLY A 203 -8.62 -21.94 -5.73
C GLY A 203 -8.00 -20.62 -6.20
N VAL A 204 -8.25 -20.21 -7.45
CA VAL A 204 -7.87 -18.87 -7.90
C VAL A 204 -8.53 -17.90 -6.93
N ILE A 205 -7.76 -17.29 -6.01
CA ILE A 205 -8.25 -16.21 -5.16
C ILE A 205 -8.28 -15.00 -6.09
N PRO A 206 -9.44 -14.57 -6.59
CA PRO A 206 -9.45 -13.60 -7.65
C PRO A 206 -9.22 -12.20 -7.03
N SER A 207 -8.17 -11.51 -7.49
CA SER A 207 -7.87 -10.16 -6.99
C SER A 207 -8.81 -9.12 -7.62
N ALA A 208 -9.26 -8.12 -6.86
CA ALA A 208 -10.15 -7.06 -7.36
C ALA A 208 -9.56 -6.33 -8.59
N VAL A 209 -8.24 -6.19 -8.64
CA VAL A 209 -7.49 -5.56 -9.75
C VAL A 209 -7.55 -6.39 -11.04
N LEU A 210 -7.56 -7.73 -10.94
CA LEU A 210 -7.66 -8.62 -12.10
C LEU A 210 -9.12 -8.83 -12.53
N ILE A 211 -10.07 -8.91 -11.58
CA ILE A 211 -11.49 -9.20 -11.91
C ILE A 211 -12.12 -8.08 -12.71
N ALA A 212 -11.96 -6.81 -12.31
CA ALA A 212 -12.72 -5.73 -12.93
C ALA A 212 -12.39 -5.55 -14.43
N PRO A 213 -11.11 -5.55 -14.86
CA PRO A 213 -10.78 -5.44 -16.28
C PRO A 213 -11.02 -6.75 -17.03
N LEU A 214 -10.75 -7.91 -16.43
CA LEU A 214 -10.98 -9.19 -17.10
C LEU A 214 -12.49 -9.47 -17.29
N ALA A 215 -13.34 -9.09 -16.34
CA ALA A 215 -14.79 -9.16 -16.46
C ALA A 215 -15.32 -8.16 -17.51
N LEU A 216 -14.74 -6.95 -17.58
CA LEU A 216 -15.08 -5.96 -18.60
C LEU A 216 -14.72 -6.46 -20.01
N VAL A 217 -13.52 -6.99 -20.20
CA VAL A 217 -13.09 -7.54 -21.50
C VAL A 217 -13.83 -8.85 -21.83
N ALA A 218 -14.16 -9.68 -20.84
CA ALA A 218 -14.98 -10.89 -21.03
C ALA A 218 -16.42 -10.57 -21.44
N ALA A 219 -16.99 -9.49 -20.89
CA ALA A 219 -18.29 -8.98 -21.30
C ALA A 219 -18.26 -8.42 -22.73
N LEU A 220 -17.17 -7.75 -23.12
CA LEU A 220 -16.99 -7.18 -24.46
C LEU A 220 -16.69 -8.25 -25.54
N PHE A 221 -16.04 -9.37 -25.19
CA PHE A 221 -15.62 -10.40 -26.16
C PHE A 221 -15.87 -11.85 -25.70
N PRO A 222 -17.14 -12.32 -25.62
CA PRO A 222 -17.49 -13.62 -25.04
C PRO A 222 -16.89 -14.84 -25.78
N GLY A 223 -16.79 -14.75 -27.11
CA GLY A 223 -16.24 -15.82 -27.96
C GLY A 223 -14.74 -16.05 -27.77
N VAL A 224 -13.99 -14.99 -27.44
CA VAL A 224 -12.56 -15.06 -27.11
C VAL A 224 -12.38 -15.74 -25.76
N PHE A 225 -13.21 -15.38 -24.76
CA PHE A 225 -13.13 -15.91 -23.41
C PHE A 225 -13.57 -17.38 -23.27
N ALA A 226 -14.51 -17.86 -24.08
CA ALA A 226 -14.88 -19.27 -24.11
C ALA A 226 -13.69 -20.18 -24.56
N ARG A 227 -12.90 -19.72 -25.54
CA ARG A 227 -11.67 -20.41 -25.96
C ARG A 227 -10.53 -20.19 -24.96
N LEU A 228 -10.47 -19.00 -24.35
CA LEU A 228 -9.54 -18.69 -23.26
C LEU A 228 -9.75 -19.64 -22.06
N ALA A 229 -10.99 -19.96 -21.67
CA ALA A 229 -11.28 -20.87 -20.56
C ALA A 229 -10.67 -22.27 -20.70
N VAL A 230 -10.52 -22.76 -21.94
CA VAL A 230 -9.83 -24.02 -22.24
C VAL A 230 -8.32 -23.88 -22.07
N VAL A 231 -7.75 -22.76 -22.52
CA VAL A 231 -6.33 -22.43 -22.33
C VAL A 231 -6.01 -22.20 -20.84
N MET A 232 -6.88 -21.52 -20.09
CA MET A 232 -6.73 -21.20 -18.66
C MET A 232 -6.64 -22.46 -17.78
N LYS A 233 -7.16 -23.61 -18.23
CA LYS A 233 -6.96 -24.91 -17.53
C LYS A 233 -5.49 -25.36 -17.51
N GLN A 234 -4.71 -24.98 -18.52
CA GLN A 234 -3.28 -25.26 -18.64
C GLN A 234 -2.40 -24.21 -17.92
N TRP A 235 -2.97 -23.06 -17.55
CA TRP A 235 -2.29 -21.93 -16.89
C TRP A 235 -2.74 -21.72 -15.43
N ARG A 236 -3.38 -22.74 -14.85
CA ARG A 236 -4.03 -22.66 -13.54
C ARG A 236 -3.07 -22.29 -12.42
N ALA A 237 -1.88 -22.89 -12.38
CA ALA A 237 -0.87 -22.58 -11.38
C ALA A 237 -0.30 -21.18 -11.53
N PHE A 238 0.02 -20.74 -12.75
CA PHE A 238 0.50 -19.38 -12.97
C PHE A 238 -0.54 -18.35 -12.54
N LEU A 239 -1.78 -18.46 -13.02
CA LEU A 239 -2.85 -17.49 -12.73
C LEU A 239 -3.19 -17.41 -11.23
N THR A 240 -3.20 -18.55 -10.56
CA THR A 240 -3.42 -18.61 -9.12
C THR A 240 -2.32 -17.86 -8.35
N ILE A 241 -1.06 -18.13 -8.68
CA ILE A 241 0.09 -17.53 -8.00
C ILE A 241 0.21 -16.05 -8.31
N SER A 242 0.02 -15.67 -9.58
CA SER A 242 -0.04 -14.27 -10.00
C SER A 242 -1.11 -13.50 -9.22
N SER A 243 -2.31 -14.08 -9.04
CA SER A 243 -3.39 -13.44 -8.31
C SER A 243 -3.11 -13.28 -6.81
N ILE A 244 -2.45 -14.26 -6.19
CA ILE A 244 -2.03 -14.16 -4.78
C ILE A 244 -0.98 -13.05 -4.63
N ASN A 245 0.05 -13.04 -5.48
CA ASN A 245 1.11 -12.04 -5.44
C ASN A 245 0.56 -10.62 -5.68
N THR A 246 -0.33 -10.43 -6.65
CA THR A 246 -0.95 -9.10 -6.90
C THR A 246 -1.86 -8.66 -5.76
N THR A 247 -2.56 -9.60 -5.10
CA THR A 247 -3.38 -9.30 -3.92
C THR A 247 -2.52 -8.89 -2.72
N LEU A 248 -1.46 -9.66 -2.45
CA LEU A 248 -0.49 -9.34 -1.40
C LEU A 248 0.16 -7.97 -1.64
N ALA A 249 0.52 -7.67 -2.88
CA ALA A 249 1.09 -6.37 -3.26
C ALA A 249 0.10 -5.23 -3.07
N ALA A 250 -1.17 -5.42 -3.43
CA ALA A 250 -2.21 -4.43 -3.19
C ALA A 250 -2.46 -4.17 -1.70
N VAL A 251 -2.55 -5.23 -0.88
CA VAL A 251 -2.70 -5.10 0.58
C VAL A 251 -1.50 -4.39 1.19
N TYR A 252 -0.28 -4.78 0.82
CA TYR A 252 0.92 -4.08 1.29
C TYR A 252 0.90 -2.61 0.86
N PHE A 253 0.59 -2.31 -0.40
CA PHE A 253 0.52 -0.93 -0.88
C PHE A 253 -0.44 -0.05 -0.09
N PHE A 254 -1.67 -0.51 0.16
CA PHE A 254 -2.68 0.31 0.86
C PHE A 254 -2.46 0.42 2.37
N PHE A 255 -1.79 -0.56 2.99
CA PHE A 255 -1.71 -0.64 4.45
C PHE A 255 -0.29 -0.54 5.01
N HIS A 256 0.77 -0.48 4.19
CA HIS A 256 2.16 -0.45 4.69
C HIS A 256 2.44 0.71 5.64
N GLU A 257 1.81 1.87 5.46
CA GLU A 257 1.96 3.03 6.36
C GLU A 257 1.33 2.79 7.75
N SER A 258 0.40 1.84 7.86
CA SER A 258 -0.27 1.47 9.13
C SER A 258 0.35 0.24 9.81
N LEU A 259 1.36 -0.40 9.20
CA LEU A 259 2.01 -1.58 9.77
C LEU A 259 3.05 -1.17 10.83
N PRO A 260 3.20 -1.93 11.93
CA PRO A 260 4.25 -1.69 12.93
C PRO A 260 5.64 -1.73 12.30
N ASP A 261 6.56 -0.89 12.78
CA ASP A 261 7.96 -0.88 12.33
C ASP A 261 8.71 -2.11 12.89
N ARG A 262 8.51 -3.26 12.23
CA ARG A 262 9.15 -4.54 12.55
C ARG A 262 9.75 -5.13 11.28
N PRO A 263 10.89 -5.86 11.38
CA PRO A 263 11.55 -6.46 10.21
C PRO A 263 10.64 -7.35 9.35
N ILE A 264 9.65 -8.01 9.97
CA ILE A 264 8.66 -8.86 9.30
C ILE A 264 7.70 -8.11 8.36
N PHE A 265 7.52 -6.80 8.57
CA PHE A 265 6.71 -5.92 7.73
C PHE A 265 7.56 -5.05 6.80
N SER A 266 8.88 -5.25 6.79
CA SER A 266 9.77 -4.56 5.84
C SER A 266 9.47 -4.98 4.40
N PRO A 267 9.79 -4.15 3.39
CA PRO A 267 9.58 -4.56 2.03
C PRO A 267 10.51 -5.70 1.58
N ARG A 268 11.60 -6.01 2.32
CA ARG A 268 12.39 -7.25 2.13
C ARG A 268 11.62 -8.49 2.55
N ALA A 269 10.98 -8.43 3.72
CA ALA A 269 10.16 -9.53 4.21
C ALA A 269 8.97 -9.78 3.28
N PHE A 270 8.39 -8.71 2.72
CA PHE A 270 7.37 -8.82 1.68
C PHE A 270 7.91 -9.50 0.40
N LEU A 271 9.09 -9.10 -0.10
CA LEU A 271 9.67 -9.73 -1.29
C LEU A 271 10.03 -11.21 -1.07
N LEU A 272 10.50 -11.56 0.14
CA LEU A 272 10.71 -12.96 0.54
C LEU A 272 9.40 -13.75 0.55
N LEU A 273 8.31 -13.15 1.01
CA LEU A 273 6.98 -13.76 0.97
C LEU A 273 6.56 -14.03 -0.48
N VAL A 274 6.71 -13.05 -1.38
CA VAL A 274 6.39 -13.19 -2.81
C VAL A 274 7.26 -14.27 -3.47
N ILE A 275 8.56 -14.32 -3.15
CA ILE A 275 9.47 -15.38 -3.63
C ILE A 275 9.02 -16.75 -3.13
N GLY A 276 8.69 -16.87 -1.83
CA GLY A 276 8.22 -18.11 -1.23
C GLY A 276 6.94 -18.64 -1.89
N VAL A 277 5.95 -17.76 -2.10
CA VAL A 277 4.71 -18.11 -2.80
C VAL A 277 5.00 -18.54 -4.24
N THR A 278 5.87 -17.82 -4.96
CA THR A 278 6.21 -18.12 -6.36
C THR A 278 6.99 -19.43 -6.50
N LEU A 279 7.86 -19.75 -5.54
CA LEU A 279 8.60 -21.01 -5.48
C LEU A 279 7.65 -22.20 -5.30
N VAL A 280 6.72 -22.12 -4.35
CA VAL A 280 5.66 -23.13 -4.15
C VAL A 280 4.84 -23.30 -5.42
N GLY A 281 4.48 -22.19 -6.06
CA GLY A 281 3.81 -22.16 -7.36
C GLY A 281 4.55 -22.92 -8.45
N THR A 282 5.86 -22.69 -8.56
CA THR A 282 6.72 -23.31 -9.57
C THR A 282 6.80 -24.83 -9.37
N VAL A 283 6.98 -25.28 -8.12
CA VAL A 283 6.98 -26.71 -7.78
C VAL A 283 5.63 -27.35 -8.08
N TRP A 284 4.53 -26.64 -7.78
CA TRP A 284 3.18 -27.11 -8.07
C TRP A 284 2.93 -27.25 -9.58
N ALA A 285 3.33 -26.25 -10.38
CA ALA A 285 3.21 -26.27 -11.85
C ALA A 285 3.99 -27.45 -12.46
N GLY A 286 5.25 -27.64 -12.03
CA GLY A 286 6.07 -28.76 -12.50
C GLY A 286 5.48 -30.13 -12.12
N SER A 287 5.01 -30.29 -10.88
CA SER A 287 4.39 -31.52 -10.40
C SER A 287 3.05 -31.81 -11.08
N ARG A 288 2.28 -30.77 -11.41
CA ARG A 288 1.05 -30.88 -12.19
C ARG A 288 1.35 -31.30 -13.62
N TYR A 289 2.34 -30.68 -14.25
CA TYR A 289 2.72 -30.98 -15.63
C TYR A 289 3.22 -32.42 -15.78
N ARG A 290 4.07 -32.92 -14.89
CA ARG A 290 4.53 -34.32 -14.91
C ARG A 290 3.37 -35.32 -14.82
N ARG A 291 2.39 -35.05 -13.96
CA ARG A 291 1.18 -35.89 -13.85
C ARG A 291 0.33 -35.85 -15.12
N MET A 292 0.19 -34.68 -15.74
CA MET A 292 -0.54 -34.54 -16.99
C MET A 292 0.17 -35.22 -18.16
N ALA A 293 1.50 -35.07 -18.28
CA ALA A 293 2.30 -35.73 -19.30
C ALA A 293 2.33 -37.26 -19.14
N ALA A 294 2.28 -37.77 -17.90
CA ALA A 294 2.16 -39.20 -17.63
C ALA A 294 0.77 -39.77 -17.98
N ALA A 295 -0.29 -38.96 -17.85
CA ALA A 295 -1.66 -39.36 -18.16
C ALA A 295 -2.00 -39.21 -19.65
N ASP A 296 -1.47 -38.18 -20.31
CA ASP A 296 -1.67 -37.89 -21.73
C ASP A 296 -0.38 -37.33 -22.35
N PRO A 297 0.36 -38.15 -23.14
CA PRO A 297 1.58 -37.72 -23.83
C PRO A 297 1.37 -36.54 -24.78
N ALA A 298 0.15 -36.31 -25.28
CA ALA A 298 -0.17 -35.19 -26.17
C ALA A 298 0.00 -33.82 -25.49
N VAL A 299 0.04 -33.77 -24.15
CA VAL A 299 0.34 -32.56 -23.37
C VAL A 299 1.79 -32.07 -23.59
N THR A 300 2.67 -32.90 -24.12
CA THR A 300 4.06 -32.54 -24.49
C THR A 300 4.21 -32.08 -25.95
N ALA A 301 3.11 -32.09 -26.72
CA ALA A 301 3.12 -31.67 -28.12
C ALA A 301 3.50 -30.19 -28.29
N THR A 302 3.85 -29.81 -29.52
CA THR A 302 4.14 -28.42 -29.88
C THR A 302 2.97 -27.50 -29.52
N PRO A 303 3.22 -26.34 -28.87
CA PRO A 303 2.17 -25.39 -28.52
C PRO A 303 1.34 -24.97 -29.74
N SER A 304 0.02 -24.91 -29.59
CA SER A 304 -0.87 -24.46 -30.66
C SER A 304 -0.76 -22.94 -30.89
N ARG A 305 -1.12 -22.47 -32.10
CA ARG A 305 -1.24 -21.02 -32.39
C ARG A 305 -2.20 -20.30 -31.43
N THR A 306 -3.22 -21.00 -30.94
CA THR A 306 -4.15 -20.47 -29.94
C THR A 306 -3.52 -20.27 -28.56
N ALA A 307 -2.57 -21.13 -28.16
CA ALA A 307 -1.83 -20.97 -26.92
C ALA A 307 -0.87 -19.77 -26.99
N LEU A 308 -0.23 -19.54 -28.14
CA LEU A 308 0.61 -18.37 -28.38
C LEU A 308 -0.18 -17.06 -28.31
N LEU A 309 -1.35 -16.99 -28.97
CA LEU A 309 -2.21 -15.80 -28.93
C LEU A 309 -2.72 -15.49 -27.51
N ALA A 310 -3.05 -16.52 -26.72
CA ALA A 310 -3.47 -16.33 -25.34
C ALA A 310 -2.33 -15.78 -24.45
N LEU A 311 -1.10 -16.25 -24.66
CA LEU A 311 0.09 -15.73 -23.99
C LEU A 311 0.38 -14.27 -24.34
N LEU A 312 0.28 -13.91 -25.63
CA LEU A 312 0.42 -12.52 -26.08
C LEU A 312 -0.67 -11.62 -25.50
N GLY A 313 -1.91 -12.13 -25.39
CA GLY A 313 -3.01 -11.41 -24.74
C GLY A 313 -2.77 -11.17 -23.25
N LEU A 314 -2.26 -12.16 -22.51
CA LEU A 314 -1.86 -11.99 -21.11
C LEU A 314 -0.71 -10.99 -20.99
N LEU A 315 0.34 -11.10 -21.82
CA LEU A 315 1.47 -10.17 -21.81
C LEU A 315 1.01 -8.73 -22.07
N ALA A 316 0.11 -8.53 -23.03
CA ALA A 316 -0.48 -7.21 -23.32
C ALA A 316 -1.30 -6.66 -22.15
N LEU A 317 -2.07 -7.51 -21.45
CA LEU A 317 -2.82 -7.12 -20.25
C LEU A 317 -1.88 -6.64 -19.13
N PHE A 318 -0.83 -7.40 -18.84
CA PHE A 318 0.16 -7.02 -17.83
C PHE A 318 0.98 -5.78 -18.26
N GLY A 319 1.28 -5.64 -19.55
CA GLY A 319 1.87 -4.43 -20.12
C GLY A 319 0.96 -3.21 -20.01
N PHE A 320 -0.35 -3.36 -20.20
CA PHE A 320 -1.33 -2.30 -19.97
C PHE A 320 -1.36 -1.86 -18.51
N PHE A 321 -1.34 -2.79 -17.55
CA PHE A 321 -1.26 -2.43 -16.13
C PHE A 321 0.05 -1.72 -15.79
N LEU A 322 1.18 -2.11 -16.39
CA LEU A 322 2.45 -1.39 -16.28
C LEU A 322 2.33 0.05 -16.81
N VAL A 323 1.72 0.25 -17.99
CA VAL A 323 1.53 1.59 -18.58
C VAL A 323 0.50 2.42 -17.81
N PHE A 324 -0.64 1.83 -17.43
CA PHE A 324 -1.68 2.49 -16.64
C PHE A 324 -1.14 2.98 -15.30
N SER A 325 -0.33 2.15 -14.65
CA SER A 325 0.29 2.52 -13.38
C SER A 325 1.40 3.56 -13.55
N VAL A 326 2.16 3.55 -14.66
CA VAL A 326 3.04 4.66 -15.05
C VAL A 326 2.24 5.94 -15.36
N TRP A 327 1.05 5.84 -15.97
CA TRP A 327 0.20 6.98 -16.34
C TRP A 327 -0.50 7.65 -15.14
N VAL A 328 -1.07 6.86 -14.22
CA VAL A 328 -1.57 7.34 -12.92
C VAL A 328 -0.44 8.01 -12.12
N TRP A 329 0.80 7.59 -12.37
CA TRP A 329 1.98 8.10 -11.70
C TRP A 329 2.63 9.32 -12.38
N LEU A 330 2.42 9.58 -13.68
CA LEU A 330 2.88 10.82 -14.33
C LEU A 330 2.23 12.09 -13.76
N GLY A 331 1.24 11.96 -12.86
CA GLY A 331 0.73 13.03 -11.99
C GLY A 331 1.44 13.17 -10.63
N ARG A 332 2.54 12.44 -10.36
CA ARG A 332 3.36 12.50 -9.13
C ARG A 332 4.86 12.40 -9.47
N PRO A 333 5.78 12.99 -8.68
CA PRO A 333 7.18 13.12 -9.07
C PRO A 333 7.90 11.77 -9.15
N ALA A 334 8.80 11.68 -10.13
CA ALA A 334 9.37 10.44 -10.61
C ALA A 334 10.62 9.97 -9.82
N GLY A 335 10.54 8.77 -9.25
CA GLY A 335 11.67 8.04 -8.68
C GLY A 335 11.31 6.57 -8.45
N LEU A 336 11.98 5.65 -9.17
CA LEU A 336 12.04 4.19 -8.98
C LEU A 336 10.77 3.46 -8.49
N VAL A 337 10.09 2.75 -9.40
CA VAL A 337 9.16 1.61 -9.21
C VAL A 337 9.00 1.17 -7.74
N VAL A 338 8.10 1.84 -7.00
CA VAL A 338 7.68 1.48 -5.63
C VAL A 338 6.55 0.45 -5.73
N LEU A 339 6.51 -0.50 -4.78
CA LEU A 339 5.39 -1.45 -4.58
C LEU A 339 4.05 -0.72 -4.77
N PRO A 340 3.12 -1.20 -5.63
CA PRO A 340 2.88 -2.57 -6.10
C PRO A 340 3.32 -2.83 -7.56
N MET A 341 4.30 -2.07 -8.07
CA MET A 341 4.68 -2.06 -9.49
C MET A 341 5.64 -3.19 -9.92
N ARG A 342 6.40 -3.73 -8.97
CA ARG A 342 7.48 -4.70 -9.24
C ARG A 342 6.93 -6.07 -9.59
N GLU A 343 5.78 -6.41 -9.01
CA GLU A 343 5.10 -7.67 -9.23
C GLU A 343 4.57 -7.76 -10.66
N PHE A 344 3.98 -6.68 -11.18
CA PHE A 344 3.54 -6.64 -12.59
C PHE A 344 4.73 -6.75 -13.55
N THR A 345 5.87 -6.16 -13.21
CA THR A 345 7.11 -6.27 -14.00
C THR A 345 7.67 -7.69 -13.98
N ALA A 346 7.72 -8.34 -12.81
CA ALA A 346 8.15 -9.72 -12.65
C ALA A 346 7.25 -10.70 -13.42
N LEU A 347 5.93 -10.49 -13.36
CA LEU A 347 4.94 -11.28 -14.08
C LEU A 347 5.05 -11.08 -15.59
N ALA A 348 5.26 -9.84 -16.06
CA ALA A 348 5.50 -9.55 -17.47
C ALA A 348 6.80 -10.19 -17.98
N ALA A 349 7.89 -10.13 -17.21
CA ALA A 349 9.16 -10.78 -17.55
C ALA A 349 9.00 -12.30 -17.68
N GLY A 350 8.28 -12.94 -16.73
CA GLY A 350 7.94 -14.36 -16.80
C GLY A 350 7.12 -14.72 -18.04
N LEU A 351 6.10 -13.93 -18.36
CA LEU A 351 5.27 -14.14 -19.57
C LEU A 351 6.07 -13.97 -20.86
N THR A 352 7.00 -13.02 -20.92
CA THR A 352 7.90 -12.83 -22.07
C THR A 352 8.76 -14.07 -22.31
N LEU A 353 9.33 -14.66 -21.26
CA LEU A 353 10.11 -15.91 -21.36
C LEU A 353 9.23 -17.08 -21.83
N ALA A 354 7.98 -17.15 -21.38
CA ALA A 354 7.05 -18.17 -21.83
C ALA A 354 6.64 -18.00 -23.31
N VAL A 355 6.46 -16.76 -23.78
CA VAL A 355 6.23 -16.45 -25.22
C VAL A 355 7.44 -16.87 -26.04
N ALA A 356 8.65 -16.50 -25.61
CA ALA A 356 9.88 -16.88 -26.29
C ALA A 356 10.04 -18.42 -26.38
N TYR A 357 9.77 -19.13 -25.28
CA TYR A 357 9.77 -20.60 -25.26
C TYR A 357 8.72 -21.21 -26.18
N CYS A 358 7.52 -20.62 -26.24
CA CYS A 358 6.46 -21.04 -27.13
C CYS A 358 6.87 -20.88 -28.62
N LEU A 359 7.44 -19.73 -28.97
CA LEU A 359 7.94 -19.45 -30.32
C LEU A 359 9.09 -20.38 -30.71
N TYR A 360 10.03 -20.62 -29.80
CA TYR A 360 11.11 -21.60 -29.99
C TYR A 360 10.54 -22.99 -30.31
N ARG A 361 9.58 -23.48 -29.50
CA ARG A 361 8.94 -24.79 -29.70
C ARG A 361 8.15 -24.89 -31.01
N ILE A 362 7.64 -23.79 -31.54
CA ILE A 362 6.96 -23.74 -32.83
C ILE A 362 7.98 -23.69 -34.00
N ALA A 363 9.11 -23.01 -33.81
CA ALA A 363 10.14 -22.81 -34.83
C ALA A 363 11.09 -24.00 -35.02
N THR A 364 11.24 -24.85 -33.99
CA THR A 364 12.12 -26.04 -34.04
C THR A 364 11.34 -27.38 -33.98
N PRO A 365 10.36 -27.64 -34.85
CA PRO A 365 9.65 -28.91 -34.85
C PRO A 365 10.52 -30.08 -35.33
N SER A 366 11.64 -29.80 -36.02
CA SER A 366 12.52 -30.79 -36.66
C SER A 366 13.79 -31.16 -35.87
N VAL A 367 14.11 -30.45 -34.79
CA VAL A 367 15.24 -30.79 -33.86
C VAL A 367 14.87 -31.98 -32.96
N ASP A 368 13.65 -32.47 -33.09
CA ASP A 368 12.97 -33.49 -32.29
C ASP A 368 13.38 -34.96 -32.59
N GLY A 369 14.50 -35.17 -33.30
CA GLY A 369 15.00 -36.47 -33.79
C GLY A 369 15.50 -37.48 -32.75
N LEU A 370 15.19 -37.32 -31.45
CA LEU A 370 15.53 -38.28 -30.40
C LEU A 370 14.26 -38.83 -29.75
N GLY A 371 14.17 -40.16 -29.74
CA GLY A 371 12.98 -40.95 -29.42
C GLY A 371 12.26 -40.60 -28.11
N VAL A 372 10.98 -40.98 -28.07
CA VAL A 372 9.91 -40.60 -27.13
C VAL A 372 10.22 -40.82 -25.62
N LYS A 373 11.30 -41.53 -25.25
CA LYS A 373 11.47 -42.02 -23.87
C LYS A 373 12.15 -41.07 -22.87
N THR A 374 12.70 -39.93 -23.28
CA THR A 374 13.33 -38.98 -22.32
C THR A 374 13.18 -37.52 -22.76
N ARG A 375 11.95 -37.01 -22.89
CA ARG A 375 11.70 -35.57 -23.08
C ARG A 375 11.32 -34.91 -21.76
N LEU A 376 12.25 -34.20 -21.13
CA LEU A 376 11.94 -33.20 -20.09
C LEU A 376 11.50 -31.90 -20.78
N SER A 377 10.31 -31.88 -21.41
CA SER A 377 9.75 -30.61 -21.89
C SER A 377 9.21 -29.83 -20.69
N LEU A 378 9.68 -28.61 -20.46
CA LEU A 378 9.07 -27.72 -19.48
C LEU A 378 7.72 -27.23 -20.03
N SER A 379 6.71 -27.06 -19.17
CA SER A 379 5.48 -26.39 -19.58
C SER A 379 5.70 -24.88 -19.71
N GLY A 380 4.98 -24.22 -20.63
CA GLY A 380 5.03 -22.74 -20.73
C GLY A 380 4.67 -22.04 -19.41
N GLU A 381 3.77 -22.65 -18.64
CA GLU A 381 3.42 -22.21 -17.28
C GLU A 381 4.60 -22.31 -16.30
N SER A 382 5.37 -23.41 -16.36
CA SER A 382 6.57 -23.58 -15.53
C SER A 382 7.65 -22.57 -15.91
N VAL A 383 7.79 -22.29 -17.21
CA VAL A 383 8.71 -21.26 -17.71
C VAL A 383 8.30 -19.87 -17.23
N ALA A 384 7.00 -19.55 -17.25
CA ALA A 384 6.50 -18.26 -16.77
C ALA A 384 6.74 -18.06 -15.26
N LEU A 385 6.44 -19.08 -14.45
CA LEU A 385 6.66 -19.04 -13.01
C LEU A 385 8.15 -19.03 -12.66
N PHE A 386 8.97 -19.81 -13.36
CA PHE A 386 10.42 -19.79 -13.16
C PHE A 386 11.03 -18.44 -13.57
N GLY A 387 10.57 -17.84 -14.67
CA GLY A 387 10.97 -16.49 -15.07
C GLY A 387 10.56 -15.43 -14.06
N THR A 388 9.33 -15.52 -13.53
CA THR A 388 8.84 -14.63 -12.46
C THR A 388 9.68 -14.81 -11.18
N LEU A 389 9.99 -16.06 -10.81
CA LEU A 389 10.81 -16.40 -9.65
C LEU A 389 12.24 -15.91 -9.81
N ALA A 390 12.89 -16.18 -10.95
CA ALA A 390 14.25 -15.75 -11.24
C ALA A 390 14.35 -14.22 -11.25
N PHE A 391 13.34 -13.53 -11.79
CA PHE A 391 13.28 -12.07 -11.74
C PHE A 391 13.06 -11.56 -10.31
N SER A 392 12.18 -12.19 -9.53
CA SER A 392 11.90 -11.78 -8.13
C SER A 392 13.09 -12.05 -7.21
N VAL A 393 13.78 -13.19 -7.40
CA VAL A 393 15.05 -13.51 -6.75
C VAL A 393 16.13 -12.56 -7.23
N GLY A 394 16.20 -12.24 -8.52
CA GLY A 394 17.09 -11.22 -9.06
C GLY A 394 16.85 -9.86 -8.41
N LEU A 395 15.59 -9.44 -8.26
CA LEU A 395 15.23 -8.23 -7.52
C LEU A 395 15.62 -8.31 -6.04
N TYR A 396 15.46 -9.47 -5.40
CA TYR A 396 15.86 -9.67 -4.01
C TYR A 396 17.37 -9.69 -3.83
N LEU A 397 18.10 -10.28 -4.78
CA LEU A 397 19.55 -10.31 -4.79
C LEU A 397 20.13 -8.95 -5.14
N LEU A 398 19.59 -8.25 -6.14
CA LEU A 398 19.86 -6.82 -6.39
C LEU A 398 19.43 -5.96 -5.19
N SER A 399 18.50 -6.46 -4.36
CA SER A 399 18.19 -5.84 -3.09
C SER A 399 19.22 -6.07 -1.98
N SER A 400 20.10 -7.03 -2.18
CA SER A 400 21.29 -7.33 -1.34
C SER A 400 22.61 -6.90 -1.97
N THR A 401 22.70 -6.76 -3.29
CA THR A 401 23.87 -6.34 -4.07
C THR A 401 23.51 -5.09 -4.85
N ALA A 402 23.74 -3.92 -4.26
CA ALA A 402 23.82 -2.62 -4.93
C ALA A 402 22.67 -2.32 -5.95
N ALA A 403 21.45 -2.11 -5.47
CA ALA A 403 20.39 -1.31 -6.14
C ALA A 403 19.07 -1.24 -5.34
N TRP A 404 19.00 -1.84 -4.15
CA TRP A 404 17.85 -1.65 -3.24
C TRP A 404 18.31 -1.26 -1.85
N THR A 405 19.07 -0.19 -1.92
CA THR A 405 19.63 0.50 -0.81
C THR A 405 19.72 1.90 -1.43
N GLY A 406 18.90 2.81 -0.92
CA GLY A 406 19.09 4.25 -1.18
C GLY A 406 20.46 4.71 -0.68
N SER A 407 21.25 3.83 -0.05
CA SER A 407 22.71 3.92 0.01
C SER A 407 23.34 3.42 -1.30
N VAL A 408 23.96 4.35 -2.02
CA VAL A 408 25.19 4.09 -2.79
C VAL A 408 26.35 4.39 -1.80
N GLY A 409 27.46 3.66 -1.66
CA GLY A 409 28.03 2.46 -2.29
C GLY A 409 28.55 1.49 -1.22
N GLU A 410 29.26 0.40 -1.49
CA GLU A 410 30.43 0.14 -2.35
C GLU A 410 30.33 -1.27 -3.00
N GLN A 411 31.00 -1.68 -4.07
CA GLN A 411 32.09 -1.12 -4.88
C GLN A 411 32.07 -1.83 -6.25
N GLY A 412 32.43 -1.09 -7.31
CA GLY A 412 32.77 -1.62 -8.63
C GLY A 412 33.49 -0.50 -9.38
N ASP A 413 34.75 -0.76 -9.73
CA ASP A 413 35.81 0.21 -10.02
C ASP A 413 35.50 1.40 -10.94
N ALA A 414 36.23 2.48 -10.63
CA ALA A 414 36.50 3.69 -11.42
C ALA A 414 35.35 4.71 -11.62
N GLY A 415 35.11 5.49 -10.56
CA GLY A 415 34.40 6.77 -10.61
C GLY A 415 34.05 7.27 -9.19
N GLU A 416 34.99 7.97 -8.55
CA GLU A 416 34.95 8.50 -7.18
C GLU A 416 33.56 8.85 -6.61
N THR A 417 32.97 7.97 -5.80
CA THR A 417 31.91 8.31 -4.83
C THR A 417 32.53 8.54 -3.46
N VAL A 418 32.71 9.80 -3.08
CA VAL A 418 33.11 10.21 -1.72
C VAL A 418 31.88 10.18 -0.81
N GLY A 419 31.59 9.04 -0.17
CA GLY A 419 30.63 8.95 0.92
C GLY A 419 31.37 9.07 2.26
N CYS A 420 31.20 10.18 2.98
CA CYS A 420 31.80 10.35 4.31
C CYS A 420 31.18 9.37 5.33
N GLY A 421 32.01 8.65 6.08
CA GLY A 421 31.60 7.73 7.15
C GLY A 421 31.10 8.45 8.41
N LEU A 422 30.10 9.34 8.30
CA LEU A 422 29.56 10.07 9.45
C LEU A 422 28.83 9.12 10.41
N LYS A 423 29.31 9.00 11.64
CA LYS A 423 28.75 8.12 12.67
C LYS A 423 28.47 8.85 13.97
N LEU A 424 27.38 8.47 14.62
CA LEU A 424 27.05 8.88 15.98
C LEU A 424 28.14 8.37 16.93
N ALA A 425 28.74 9.28 17.69
CA ALA A 425 29.82 8.99 18.63
C ALA A 425 29.32 8.92 20.08
N ASP A 426 28.60 9.95 20.54
CA ASP A 426 28.14 10.04 21.94
C ASP A 426 26.86 10.88 22.08
N VAL A 427 26.14 10.70 23.18
CA VAL A 427 25.00 11.54 23.57
C VAL A 427 25.08 11.84 25.06
N ARG A 428 25.32 13.12 25.38
CA ARG A 428 25.39 13.62 26.77
C ARG A 428 24.15 14.43 27.11
N THR A 429 23.76 14.42 28.38
CA THR A 429 22.55 15.11 28.86
C THR A 429 22.92 16.12 29.94
N MET A 430 22.40 17.35 29.81
CA MET A 430 22.49 18.41 30.80
C MET A 430 21.09 18.75 31.29
N THR A 431 20.85 18.69 32.60
CA THR A 431 19.53 18.97 33.21
C THR A 431 19.59 20.22 34.07
N PHE A 432 18.52 21.03 34.04
CA PHE A 432 18.44 22.30 34.76
C PHE A 432 17.27 22.28 35.76
N PRO A 433 17.51 21.80 37.00
CA PRO A 433 16.47 21.78 38.04
C PRO A 433 15.87 23.15 38.29
N GLY A 434 14.56 23.19 38.53
CA GLY A 434 13.80 24.44 38.69
C GLY A 434 13.41 25.12 37.37
N ALA A 435 13.80 24.56 36.22
CA ALA A 435 13.21 24.86 34.93
C ALA A 435 12.47 23.62 34.40
N TYR A 436 11.30 23.84 33.84
CA TYR A 436 10.36 22.83 33.37
C TYR A 436 10.65 22.36 31.94
N ALA A 437 10.95 23.29 31.04
CA ALA A 437 11.21 23.02 29.63
C ALA A 437 12.11 24.09 29.00
N VAL A 438 12.96 23.70 28.04
CA VAL A 438 13.64 24.65 27.14
C VAL A 438 12.65 24.99 26.03
N MET A 439 12.26 26.27 25.94
CA MET A 439 11.19 26.73 25.04
C MET A 439 11.74 27.41 23.78
N SER A 440 12.90 28.06 23.89
CA SER A 440 13.57 28.67 22.76
C SER A 440 14.48 27.68 22.02
N SER A 441 14.98 28.07 20.84
CA SER A 441 16.14 27.40 20.25
C SER A 441 17.39 27.65 21.11
N VAL A 442 18.32 26.69 21.14
CA VAL A 442 19.60 26.84 21.85
C VAL A 442 20.56 27.60 20.94
N ILE A 443 21.36 28.50 21.49
CA ILE A 443 22.40 29.22 20.75
C ILE A 443 23.76 28.89 21.35
N ALA A 444 24.64 28.34 20.50
CA ALA A 444 26.07 28.28 20.80
C ALA A 444 26.72 29.57 20.28
N ALA A 445 27.20 30.41 21.20
CA ALA A 445 27.80 31.70 20.87
C ALA A 445 29.33 31.59 20.73
N ASP A 446 29.94 32.60 20.10
CA ASP A 446 31.39 32.65 19.82
C ASP A 446 32.26 32.69 21.09
N ASP A 447 31.68 33.06 22.23
CA ASP A 447 32.35 33.01 23.54
C ASP A 447 32.44 31.60 24.12
N GLY A 448 31.99 30.58 23.37
CA GLY A 448 32.04 29.17 23.74
C GLY A 448 30.94 28.74 24.70
N LYS A 449 29.89 29.56 24.90
CA LYS A 449 28.78 29.26 25.82
C LYS A 449 27.48 28.96 25.09
N LEU A 450 26.56 28.30 25.81
CA LEU A 450 25.19 28.04 25.36
C LEU A 450 24.21 29.03 26.02
N TYR A 451 23.29 29.56 25.24
CA TYR A 451 22.23 30.46 25.69
C TYR A 451 20.85 29.94 25.27
N PHE A 452 19.89 29.98 26.18
CA PHE A 452 18.51 29.57 25.90
C PHE A 452 17.50 30.17 26.88
N GLY A 453 16.26 30.29 26.41
CA GLY A 453 15.08 30.59 27.18
C GLY A 453 14.37 29.32 27.65
N ALA A 454 13.86 29.35 28.87
CA ALA A 454 13.16 28.25 29.50
C ALA A 454 11.93 28.73 30.26
N GLU A 455 10.97 27.83 30.42
CA GLU A 455 9.81 27.99 31.31
C GLU A 455 10.06 27.22 32.62
N SER A 456 9.51 27.71 33.72
CA SER A 456 9.48 27.06 35.03
C SER A 456 8.06 26.55 35.34
N ALA A 457 7.93 25.55 36.20
CA ALA A 457 6.62 24.91 36.48
C ALA A 457 5.54 25.87 37.04
N GLY A 458 5.94 27.02 37.57
CA GLY A 458 5.03 28.08 38.05
C GLY A 458 4.59 29.08 36.96
N GLY A 459 4.88 28.82 35.68
CA GLY A 459 4.54 29.73 34.57
C GLY A 459 5.48 30.94 34.44
N THR A 460 6.62 30.94 35.13
CA THR A 460 7.64 32.00 35.01
C THR A 460 8.79 31.58 34.10
N GLY A 461 9.36 32.54 33.38
CA GLY A 461 10.48 32.32 32.49
C GLY A 461 11.84 32.43 33.15
N SER A 462 12.85 31.94 32.43
CA SER A 462 14.25 32.14 32.77
C SER A 462 15.14 32.13 31.53
N VAL A 463 16.22 32.90 31.57
CA VAL A 463 17.27 32.89 30.55
C VAL A 463 18.52 32.31 31.17
N TRP A 464 19.15 31.36 30.49
CA TRP A 464 20.29 30.62 30.99
C TRP A 464 21.51 30.84 30.11
N CYS A 465 22.67 30.90 30.76
CA CYS A 465 23.97 30.80 30.12
C CYS A 465 24.72 29.62 30.74
N VAL A 466 25.21 28.71 29.91
CA VAL A 466 25.76 27.42 30.35
C VAL A 466 27.08 27.15 29.66
N ASP A 467 28.02 26.60 30.41
CA ASP A 467 29.26 26.06 29.87
C ASP A 467 28.98 24.67 29.24
N PRO A 468 29.16 24.51 27.91
CA PRO A 468 28.86 23.24 27.23
C PRO A 468 29.79 22.08 27.59
N ALA A 469 31.00 22.36 28.09
CA ALA A 469 31.96 21.33 28.47
C ALA A 469 31.60 20.70 29.82
N THR A 470 31.17 21.53 30.78
CA THR A 470 30.83 21.09 32.14
C THR A 470 29.35 20.88 32.39
N GLY A 471 28.48 21.47 31.55
CA GLY A 471 27.04 21.51 31.72
C GLY A 471 26.57 22.40 32.88
N ARG A 472 27.46 23.20 33.47
CA ARG A 472 27.14 24.05 34.63
C ARG A 472 26.65 25.43 34.18
N PRO A 473 25.63 25.99 34.85
CA PRO A 473 25.18 27.34 34.55
C PRO A 473 26.25 28.35 34.96
N ALA A 474 26.65 29.22 34.04
CA ALA A 474 27.46 30.39 34.33
C ALA A 474 26.63 31.48 35.02
N TRP A 475 25.38 31.67 34.57
CA TRP A 475 24.39 32.52 35.21
C TRP A 475 22.96 32.16 34.78
N LYS A 476 21.99 32.65 35.55
CA LYS A 476 20.55 32.55 35.28
C LYS A 476 19.90 33.92 35.51
N PHE A 477 19.09 34.38 34.58
CA PHE A 477 18.27 35.58 34.71
C PHE A 477 16.79 35.21 34.83
N THR A 478 16.09 35.84 35.77
CA THR A 478 14.66 35.61 36.06
C THR A 478 13.87 36.90 36.24
N ASN A 479 14.51 38.07 36.09
CA ASN A 479 13.92 39.36 36.42
C ASN A 479 13.22 39.39 37.82
N GLY A 480 13.89 38.83 38.85
CA GLY A 480 13.30 38.75 40.20
C GLY A 480 12.09 37.83 40.33
N GLY A 481 11.82 36.97 39.33
CA GLY A 481 10.65 36.09 39.26
C GLY A 481 9.49 36.65 38.43
N ASP A 482 9.64 37.85 37.85
CA ASP A 482 8.62 38.53 37.04
C ASP A 482 8.77 38.29 35.52
N LEU A 483 9.78 37.51 35.11
CA LEU A 483 9.96 37.17 33.70
C LEU A 483 8.88 36.20 33.24
N GLN A 484 8.21 36.48 32.11
CA GLN A 484 7.30 35.52 31.46
C GLN A 484 8.06 34.41 30.72
N PRO A 485 7.42 33.28 30.37
CA PRO A 485 8.04 32.22 29.59
C PRO A 485 8.77 32.75 28.36
N VAL A 486 9.99 32.24 28.12
CA VAL A 486 10.91 32.77 27.11
C VAL A 486 10.95 31.80 25.92
N TYR A 487 10.11 32.06 24.93
CA TYR A 487 10.12 31.37 23.63
C TYR A 487 11.10 32.02 22.65
N CYS A 488 11.39 33.31 22.87
CA CYS A 488 12.37 34.06 22.11
C CYS A 488 13.74 33.37 22.12
N THR A 489 14.24 33.06 20.93
CA THR A 489 15.60 32.56 20.77
C THR A 489 16.59 33.70 21.00
N PRO A 490 17.50 33.64 22.00
CA PRO A 490 18.36 34.78 22.35
C PRO A 490 19.35 35.16 21.25
N THR A 491 19.57 36.45 21.02
CA THR A 491 20.64 36.94 20.14
C THR A 491 21.81 37.39 20.98
N VAL A 492 22.99 36.80 20.75
CA VAL A 492 24.21 37.08 21.53
C VAL A 492 25.22 37.76 20.62
N ALA A 493 25.62 38.98 20.97
CA ALA A 493 26.58 39.75 20.19
C ALA A 493 27.20 40.89 21.02
N GLY A 494 28.48 41.18 20.81
CA GLY A 494 29.16 42.32 21.45
C GLY A 494 29.13 42.30 22.98
N GLY A 495 29.14 41.10 23.60
CA GLY A 495 29.03 40.95 25.05
C GLY A 495 27.63 41.20 25.63
N LYS A 496 26.60 41.29 24.77
CA LYS A 496 25.19 41.47 25.15
C LYS A 496 24.35 40.27 24.71
N VAL A 497 23.26 40.01 25.43
CA VAL A 497 22.22 39.03 25.10
C VAL A 497 20.90 39.75 24.97
N TYR A 498 20.28 39.69 23.80
CA TYR A 498 18.97 40.28 23.50
C TYR A 498 17.91 39.20 23.50
N VAL A 499 16.85 39.38 24.27
CA VAL A 499 15.83 38.34 24.47
C VAL A 499 14.50 38.96 24.87
N GLY A 500 13.42 38.53 24.22
CA GLY A 500 12.05 38.93 24.53
C GLY A 500 11.37 37.95 25.49
N GLU A 501 10.30 38.41 26.12
CA GLU A 501 9.44 37.58 26.98
C GLU A 501 8.01 37.48 26.44
N GLY A 502 7.29 36.46 26.90
CA GLY A 502 5.87 36.27 26.68
C GLY A 502 5.53 35.42 25.46
N LEU A 503 4.24 35.15 25.34
CA LEU A 503 3.55 34.38 24.31
C LEU A 503 2.48 35.24 23.62
N HIS A 504 1.90 34.77 22.52
CA HIS A 504 0.93 35.50 21.70
C HIS A 504 -0.36 35.90 22.43
N THR A 505 -0.61 35.34 23.61
CA THR A 505 -1.72 35.72 24.51
C THR A 505 -1.36 36.82 25.51
N ASP A 506 -0.08 37.19 25.60
CA ASP A 506 0.44 38.16 26.55
C ASP A 506 0.51 39.57 25.95
N SER A 507 0.09 40.56 26.71
CA SER A 507 0.23 41.99 26.38
C SER A 507 1.17 42.68 27.35
N ASP A 508 1.70 43.85 27.02
CA ASP A 508 2.61 44.64 27.86
C ASP A 508 3.96 43.97 28.19
N ARG A 509 4.52 43.19 27.25
CA ARG A 509 5.79 42.47 27.49
C ARG A 509 7.00 43.34 27.20
N ARG A 510 8.19 42.77 27.36
CA ARG A 510 9.47 43.48 27.34
C ARG A 510 10.53 42.74 26.53
N LEU A 511 11.31 43.52 25.79
CA LEU A 511 12.62 43.09 25.27
C LEU A 511 13.70 43.45 26.31
N PHE A 512 14.53 42.48 26.67
CA PHE A 512 15.66 42.67 27.58
C PHE A 512 16.99 42.66 26.83
N CYS A 513 17.93 43.47 27.31
CA CYS A 513 19.35 43.33 27.02
C CYS A 513 20.09 42.97 28.31
N LEU A 514 20.76 41.83 28.30
CA LEU A 514 21.53 41.31 29.42
C LEU A 514 23.02 41.36 29.10
N ASN A 515 23.85 41.47 30.12
CA ASN A 515 25.29 41.32 29.99
C ASN A 515 25.64 39.83 29.78
N ALA A 516 26.33 39.49 28.70
CA ALA A 516 26.63 38.09 28.36
C ALA A 516 27.56 37.39 29.37
N THR A 517 28.38 38.16 30.09
CA THR A 517 29.34 37.63 31.07
C THR A 517 28.66 37.21 32.37
N ASN A 518 27.72 38.01 32.88
CA ASN A 518 27.13 37.82 34.22
C ASN A 518 25.60 37.74 34.27
N GLY A 519 24.90 37.96 33.16
CA GLY A 519 23.44 37.87 33.06
C GLY A 519 22.67 39.06 33.64
N GLY A 520 23.35 40.10 34.11
CA GLY A 520 22.72 41.30 34.66
C GLY A 520 21.96 42.09 33.59
N GLU A 521 20.79 42.63 33.95
CA GLU A 521 20.03 43.54 33.10
C GLU A 521 20.87 44.80 32.82
N VAL A 522 21.10 45.08 31.53
CA VAL A 522 21.72 46.33 31.06
C VAL A 522 20.64 47.38 30.79
N TRP A 523 19.57 46.96 30.10
CA TRP A 523 18.37 47.75 29.85
C TRP A 523 17.22 46.84 29.45
N LYS A 524 16.01 47.41 29.44
CA LYS A 524 14.79 46.79 28.89
C LYS A 524 13.94 47.80 28.13
N PHE A 525 13.19 47.31 27.16
CA PHE A 525 12.27 48.10 26.33
C PHE A 525 10.87 47.52 26.48
N LYS A 526 9.89 48.35 26.83
CA LYS A 526 8.49 47.92 27.00
C LYS A 526 7.74 48.01 25.66
N THR A 527 6.98 46.96 25.34
CA THR A 527 6.03 46.88 24.21
C THR A 527 4.60 46.85 24.76
N GLU A 528 3.60 47.04 23.90
CA GLU A 528 2.18 46.84 24.25
C GLU A 528 1.74 45.38 23.98
N SER A 529 2.50 44.64 23.18
CA SER A 529 2.30 43.22 22.86
C SER A 529 3.49 42.35 23.34
N HIS A 530 3.51 41.05 22.99
CA HIS A 530 4.56 40.07 23.32
C HIS A 530 5.79 40.18 22.41
N THR A 531 6.89 39.49 22.76
CA THR A 531 8.17 39.56 22.03
C THR A 531 8.77 38.17 21.80
N GLU A 532 8.20 37.42 20.86
CA GLU A 532 8.57 36.01 20.63
C GLU A 532 9.65 35.77 19.57
N GLY A 533 9.76 36.62 18.56
CA GLY A 533 10.75 36.40 17.50
C GLY A 533 12.17 36.72 17.97
N ARG A 534 13.14 35.99 17.42
CA ARG A 534 14.58 36.25 17.65
C ARG A 534 14.95 37.65 17.15
N PRO A 535 15.51 38.54 17.99
CA PRO A 535 15.98 39.85 17.55
C PRO A 535 17.13 39.75 16.55
N ALA A 536 17.17 40.61 15.54
CA ALA A 536 18.27 40.75 14.60
C ALA A 536 19.14 41.95 14.97
N LEU A 537 20.44 41.74 15.14
CA LEU A 537 21.42 42.81 15.27
C LEU A 537 22.15 43.01 13.94
N ALA A 538 21.97 44.16 13.30
CA ALA A 538 22.59 44.52 12.03
C ALA A 538 23.33 45.86 12.16
N GLY A 539 24.62 45.79 12.46
CA GLY A 539 25.44 46.98 12.73
C GLY A 539 24.96 47.70 13.99
N ASP A 540 24.51 48.95 13.83
CA ASP A 540 23.98 49.80 14.90
C ASP A 540 22.45 49.66 15.08
N ARG A 541 21.83 48.66 14.47
CA ARG A 541 20.37 48.44 14.48
C ARG A 541 20.02 47.14 15.15
N LEU A 542 19.22 47.22 16.21
CA LEU A 542 18.57 46.07 16.84
C LEU A 542 17.11 46.04 16.41
N ILE A 543 16.74 45.06 15.60
CA ILE A 543 15.39 44.92 15.04
C ILE A 543 14.73 43.71 15.66
N PHE A 544 13.51 43.85 16.15
CA PHE A 544 12.78 42.75 16.78
C PHE A 544 11.29 42.82 16.47
N SER A 545 10.66 41.66 16.51
CA SER A 545 9.24 41.48 16.31
C SER A 545 8.50 41.56 17.65
N ALA A 546 7.34 42.19 17.64
CA ALA A 546 6.58 42.51 18.84
C ALA A 546 5.07 42.31 18.65
N GLY A 547 4.65 41.16 18.09
CA GLY A 547 3.24 40.80 17.96
C GLY A 547 2.42 41.87 17.25
N ASP A 548 1.36 42.35 17.91
CA ASP A 548 0.47 43.40 17.41
C ASP A 548 1.11 44.81 17.40
N ASP A 549 2.25 45.02 18.06
CA ASP A 549 3.02 46.26 17.90
C ASP A 549 3.71 46.26 16.53
N GLY A 550 3.97 45.11 15.92
CA GLY A 550 4.62 44.99 14.63
C GLY A 550 6.14 44.83 14.73
N LEU A 551 6.90 45.57 13.91
CA LEU A 551 8.37 45.45 13.84
C LEU A 551 9.05 46.73 14.34
N ILE A 552 9.91 46.62 15.34
CA ILE A 552 10.56 47.75 16.00
C ILE A 552 12.06 47.70 15.76
N CYS A 553 12.66 48.87 15.50
CA CYS A 553 14.10 49.03 15.41
C CYS A 553 14.60 50.03 16.44
N LEU A 554 15.56 49.58 17.24
CA LEU A 554 16.31 50.40 18.19
C LEU A 554 17.71 50.66 17.68
N ASP A 555 18.28 51.76 18.11
CA ASP A 555 19.72 51.97 18.08
C ASP A 555 20.40 50.97 19.03
N ALA A 556 21.36 50.19 18.55
CA ALA A 556 22.03 49.17 19.38
C ALA A 556 22.94 49.77 20.49
N ASN A 557 23.28 51.06 20.38
CA ASN A 557 24.15 51.78 21.31
C ASN A 557 23.37 52.67 22.27
N THR A 558 22.42 53.47 21.76
CA THR A 558 21.59 54.37 22.59
C THR A 558 20.34 53.70 23.12
N HIS A 559 19.90 52.61 22.48
CA HIS A 559 18.68 51.85 22.79
C HIS A 559 17.39 52.63 22.55
N GLU A 560 17.47 53.76 21.86
CA GLU A 560 16.33 54.57 21.47
C GLU A 560 15.68 54.03 20.20
N LYS A 561 14.36 54.18 20.10
CA LYS A 561 13.58 53.76 18.93
C LYS A 561 13.96 54.60 17.71
N ARG A 562 14.53 53.95 16.68
CA ARG A 562 14.89 54.57 15.40
C ARG A 562 13.70 54.63 14.46
N TRP A 563 12.99 53.53 14.32
CA TRP A 563 11.77 53.44 13.51
C TRP A 563 10.88 52.30 14.01
N HIS A 564 9.65 52.29 13.52
CA HIS A 564 8.61 51.36 13.91
C HIS A 564 7.69 51.11 12.71
N VAL A 565 7.54 49.85 12.32
CA VAL A 565 6.46 49.40 11.42
C VAL A 565 5.30 49.01 12.31
N PRO A 566 4.26 49.84 12.42
CA PRO A 566 3.24 49.62 13.43
C PRO A 566 2.29 48.51 12.99
N GLY A 567 1.96 47.60 13.90
CA GLY A 567 0.98 46.55 13.64
C GLY A 567 -0.42 47.13 13.39
N LEU A 568 -0.82 48.17 14.12
CA LEU A 568 -2.00 49.00 13.81
C LEU A 568 -1.59 50.34 13.18
N PRO A 569 -2.23 50.84 12.11
CA PRO A 569 -3.51 50.39 11.54
C PRO A 569 -3.37 49.32 10.45
N HIS A 570 -2.16 48.85 10.16
CA HIS A 570 -1.89 47.88 9.09
C HIS A 570 -2.45 46.47 9.36
N LYS A 571 -2.92 46.23 10.58
CA LYS A 571 -3.41 44.95 11.08
C LYS A 571 -2.38 43.84 10.87
N LEU A 572 -1.11 44.14 11.13
CA LEU A 572 -0.02 43.16 11.10
C LEU A 572 0.18 42.62 12.52
N HIS A 573 0.48 41.33 12.59
CA HIS A 573 0.89 40.66 13.80
C HIS A 573 2.19 39.91 13.50
N VAL A 574 3.30 40.43 14.01
CA VAL A 574 4.63 40.01 13.62
C VAL A 574 5.26 39.21 14.75
N ASP A 575 5.28 37.90 14.60
CA ASP A 575 6.05 36.98 15.47
C ASP A 575 7.29 36.44 14.78
N THR A 576 7.29 36.53 13.44
CA THR A 576 8.37 36.04 12.60
C THR A 576 9.70 36.71 12.98
N PRO A 577 10.77 35.94 13.26
CA PRO A 577 12.09 36.52 13.44
C PRO A 577 12.53 37.34 12.20
N PRO A 578 12.90 38.62 12.36
CA PRO A 578 13.34 39.44 11.23
C PRO A 578 14.69 38.97 10.68
N VAL A 579 14.83 38.97 9.35
CA VAL A 579 16.09 38.65 8.67
C VAL A 579 16.56 39.83 7.85
N VAL A 580 17.76 40.33 8.17
CA VAL A 580 18.35 41.52 7.56
C VAL A 580 19.37 41.11 6.50
N VAL A 581 19.21 41.58 5.26
CA VAL A 581 20.19 41.41 4.18
C VAL A 581 20.32 42.71 3.39
N GLY A 582 21.54 43.26 3.41
CA GLY A 582 21.82 44.53 2.75
C GLY A 582 20.92 45.64 3.31
N ARG A 583 20.12 46.26 2.44
CA ARG A 583 19.19 47.33 2.81
C ARG A 583 17.78 46.85 3.20
N ARG A 584 17.54 45.53 3.27
CA ARG A 584 16.20 44.97 3.48
C ARG A 584 16.12 44.20 4.79
N VAL A 585 14.97 44.28 5.45
CA VAL A 585 14.55 43.35 6.50
C VAL A 585 13.33 42.57 6.01
N PHE A 586 13.39 41.25 6.07
CA PHE A 586 12.31 40.34 5.69
C PHE A 586 11.62 39.80 6.95
N PHE A 587 10.30 39.77 6.92
CA PHE A 587 9.46 39.29 8.04
C PHE A 587 8.08 38.86 7.54
N GLY A 588 7.33 38.18 8.39
CA GLY A 588 6.00 37.65 8.10
C GLY A 588 4.97 38.13 9.11
N SER A 589 3.71 38.13 8.69
CA SER A 589 2.55 38.34 9.56
C SER A 589 1.65 37.11 9.49
N GLY A 590 1.36 36.53 10.66
CA GLY A 590 0.65 35.26 10.78
C GLY A 590 -0.73 35.33 11.43
N TYR A 591 -1.07 36.48 12.04
CA TYR A 591 -2.42 36.81 12.48
C TYR A 591 -2.85 38.14 11.84
N ASN A 592 -4.17 38.38 11.84
CA ASN A 592 -4.86 39.54 11.30
C ASN A 592 -4.73 39.71 9.78
N THR A 593 -3.53 40.02 9.30
CA THR A 593 -3.18 40.10 7.88
C THR A 593 -2.13 39.05 7.57
N LEU A 594 -2.49 38.04 6.79
CA LEU A 594 -1.57 36.97 6.40
C LEU A 594 -0.70 37.46 5.24
N ALA A 595 0.59 37.70 5.50
CA ALA A 595 1.48 38.27 4.50
C ALA A 595 2.95 37.95 4.74
N MET A 596 3.71 37.99 3.64
CA MET A 596 5.18 38.01 3.63
C MET A 596 5.61 39.42 3.25
N LEU A 597 6.60 39.99 3.94
CA LEU A 597 6.94 41.42 3.81
C LEU A 597 8.45 41.64 3.71
N ALA A 598 8.81 42.77 3.10
CA ALA A 598 10.12 43.39 3.26
C ALA A 598 9.98 44.88 3.56
N ALA A 599 10.88 45.40 4.39
CA ALA A 599 11.02 46.83 4.68
C ALA A 599 12.46 47.31 4.48
N ASP A 600 12.66 48.63 4.27
CA ASP A 600 14.00 49.22 4.29
C ASP A 600 14.55 49.20 5.72
N VAL A 601 15.75 48.66 5.87
CA VAL A 601 16.40 48.49 7.19
C VAL A 601 16.64 49.83 7.91
N ASN A 602 16.73 50.95 7.18
CA ASN A 602 17.05 52.25 7.73
C ASN A 602 15.85 53.05 8.18
N THR A 603 14.72 52.92 7.47
CA THR A 603 13.51 53.73 7.70
C THR A 603 12.34 52.92 8.22
N GLY A 604 12.31 51.61 8.00
CA GLY A 604 11.15 50.76 8.26
C GLY A 604 10.08 50.82 7.17
N ASP A 605 10.28 51.58 6.09
CA ASP A 605 9.27 51.68 5.03
C ASP A 605 9.06 50.32 4.37
N ILE A 606 7.80 49.89 4.25
CA ILE A 606 7.44 48.65 3.55
C ILE A 606 7.81 48.79 2.07
N LEU A 607 8.74 47.97 1.60
CA LEU A 607 9.18 47.92 0.21
C LEU A 607 8.22 47.10 -0.64
N TRP A 608 7.78 45.97 -0.10
CA TRP A 608 6.77 45.13 -0.71
C TRP A 608 6.04 44.30 0.35
N GLN A 609 4.80 43.94 0.04
CA GLN A 609 3.96 43.06 0.83
C GLN A 609 3.24 42.09 -0.10
N THR A 610 3.52 40.81 0.07
CA THR A 610 2.94 39.73 -0.73
C THR A 610 1.88 39.03 0.11
N PRO A 611 0.59 39.08 -0.29
CA PRO A 611 -0.48 38.40 0.43
C PRO A 611 -0.25 36.88 0.48
N SER A 612 -0.68 36.26 1.58
CA SER A 612 -0.63 34.83 1.80
C SER A 612 -2.01 34.28 2.18
N ASP A 613 -2.28 33.02 1.83
CA ASP A 613 -3.43 32.24 2.30
C ASP A 613 -3.11 31.44 3.58
N LEU A 614 -1.85 31.44 4.00
CA LEU A 614 -1.32 30.70 5.15
C LEU A 614 -0.52 31.62 6.08
N ARG A 615 -0.44 31.26 7.36
CA ARG A 615 0.25 32.04 8.38
C ARG A 615 1.76 31.98 8.19
N SER A 616 2.41 33.11 8.41
CA SER A 616 3.87 33.26 8.32
C SER A 616 4.42 33.51 9.72
N PHE A 617 4.97 32.47 10.34
CA PHE A 617 5.61 32.52 11.66
C PHE A 617 7.10 32.11 11.61
N GLY A 618 7.48 31.29 10.64
CA GLY A 618 8.85 30.79 10.52
C GLY A 618 9.83 31.85 10.03
N MET A 619 11.07 31.77 10.53
CA MET A 619 12.15 32.67 10.11
C MET A 619 12.39 32.57 8.58
N PRO A 620 12.34 33.69 7.83
CA PRO A 620 12.56 33.67 6.39
C PRO A 620 14.02 33.35 6.08
N LEU A 621 14.26 32.55 5.05
CA LEU A 621 15.59 32.18 4.62
C LEU A 621 15.99 32.97 3.38
N THR A 622 17.19 33.55 3.33
CA THR A 622 17.64 34.36 2.19
C THR A 622 18.83 33.70 1.50
N ARG A 623 18.79 33.59 0.16
CA ARG A 623 19.92 33.13 -0.66
C ARG A 623 19.94 33.80 -2.03
N GLY A 624 20.99 34.60 -2.27
CA GLY A 624 21.14 35.32 -3.53
C GLY A 624 19.98 36.31 -3.74
N PRO A 625 19.33 36.32 -4.91
CA PRO A 625 18.22 37.22 -5.22
C PRO A 625 16.85 36.74 -4.69
N HIS A 626 16.82 35.71 -3.84
CA HIS A 626 15.59 35.08 -3.38
C HIS A 626 15.47 35.05 -1.86
N VAL A 627 14.22 35.08 -1.39
CA VAL A 627 13.82 34.84 -0.01
C VAL A 627 12.78 33.71 0.02
N TYR A 628 12.88 32.85 1.02
CA TYR A 628 12.04 31.67 1.19
C TYR A 628 11.27 31.79 2.52
N PHE A 629 9.96 31.57 2.47
CA PHE A 629 9.09 31.57 3.65
C PHE A 629 8.48 30.18 3.84
N GLY A 630 8.55 29.69 5.08
CA GLY A 630 7.79 28.54 5.54
C GLY A 630 6.46 29.02 6.10
N LEU A 631 5.37 28.45 5.60
CA LEU A 631 4.01 28.87 5.93
C LEU A 631 3.17 27.69 6.43
N GLY A 632 2.09 28.00 7.13
CA GLY A 632 1.00 27.04 7.29
C GLY A 632 -0.11 27.44 8.25
N THR A 633 -0.96 26.49 8.55
CA THR A 633 -2.09 26.65 9.48
C THR A 633 -1.66 26.47 10.93
N GLY A 634 -2.50 26.92 11.86
CA GLY A 634 -2.26 26.82 13.29
C GLY A 634 -0.97 27.49 13.73
N ASN A 635 -0.36 26.97 14.79
CA ASN A 635 0.87 27.48 15.38
C ASN A 635 1.91 26.34 15.51
N LEU A 636 2.99 26.59 16.25
CA LEU A 636 4.07 25.61 16.46
C LEU A 636 3.57 24.28 17.07
N ILE A 637 2.50 24.32 17.86
CA ILE A 637 1.95 23.16 18.57
C ILE A 637 0.71 22.64 17.85
N GLU A 638 -0.29 23.49 17.63
CA GLU A 638 -1.59 23.14 17.07
C GLU A 638 -1.59 23.22 15.54
N ASP A 639 -2.25 22.27 14.86
CA ASP A 639 -2.33 22.27 13.40
C ASP A 639 -3.36 23.26 12.83
N LEU A 640 -4.29 23.74 13.66
CA LEU A 640 -5.34 24.68 13.31
C LEU A 640 -5.40 25.76 14.39
N SER A 641 -5.57 27.01 14.00
CA SER A 641 -5.66 28.11 14.95
C SER A 641 -7.00 28.12 15.67
N THR A 642 -6.95 28.27 16.98
CA THR A 642 -8.12 28.52 17.84
C THR A 642 -8.22 29.98 18.28
N GLU A 643 -7.24 30.80 17.94
CA GLU A 643 -7.12 32.19 18.37
C GLU A 643 -8.18 33.10 17.74
N LYS A 644 -8.62 34.09 18.51
CA LYS A 644 -9.54 35.12 18.03
C LYS A 644 -8.73 36.24 17.40
N GLU A 645 -9.03 36.55 16.15
CA GLU A 645 -8.37 37.61 15.40
C GLU A 645 -9.26 38.85 15.29
N ILE A 646 -8.64 40.02 15.18
CA ILE A 646 -9.33 41.31 15.04
C ILE A 646 -10.00 41.40 13.66
N THR A 647 -9.42 40.74 12.66
CA THR A 647 -9.98 40.63 11.30
C THR A 647 -10.71 39.31 11.10
N ALA A 648 -11.62 39.30 10.12
CA ALA A 648 -12.32 38.09 9.69
C ALA A 648 -11.42 37.20 8.81
N VAL A 649 -10.27 36.74 9.34
CA VAL A 649 -9.52 35.66 8.70
C VAL A 649 -10.39 34.40 8.72
N PRO A 650 -10.63 33.74 7.57
CA PRO A 650 -11.43 32.53 7.53
C PRO A 650 -10.84 31.46 8.45
N ARG A 651 -11.69 30.86 9.28
CA ARG A 651 -11.25 29.81 10.19
C ARG A 651 -10.70 28.62 9.41
N GLU A 652 -9.52 28.17 9.82
CA GLU A 652 -8.87 27.01 9.22
C GLU A 652 -9.64 25.74 9.56
N THR A 653 -9.87 24.89 8.56
CA THR A 653 -10.62 23.63 8.71
C THR A 653 -9.77 22.40 8.46
N THR A 654 -8.65 22.56 7.76
CA THR A 654 -7.75 21.48 7.36
C THR A 654 -6.30 21.93 7.51
N PRO A 655 -5.42 21.10 8.11
CA PRO A 655 -4.01 21.42 8.19
C PRO A 655 -3.41 21.59 6.79
N LYS A 656 -2.60 22.63 6.61
CA LYS A 656 -1.87 22.92 5.37
C LYS A 656 -0.55 23.63 5.67
N GLY A 657 0.40 23.51 4.77
CA GLY A 657 1.61 24.34 4.78
C GLY A 657 2.12 24.59 3.38
N SER A 658 3.13 25.43 3.28
CA SER A 658 3.85 25.62 2.03
C SER A 658 5.25 26.17 2.27
N VAL A 659 6.13 25.96 1.29
CA VAL A 659 7.37 26.70 1.14
C VAL A 659 7.22 27.61 -0.07
N VAL A 660 7.39 28.90 0.12
CA VAL A 660 7.24 29.91 -0.95
C VAL A 660 8.56 30.61 -1.19
N CYS A 661 8.98 30.67 -2.45
CA CYS A 661 10.14 31.44 -2.90
C CYS A 661 9.67 32.73 -3.57
N LEU A 662 10.25 33.85 -3.14
CA LEU A 662 9.97 35.17 -3.69
C LEU A 662 11.26 35.86 -4.12
N THR A 663 11.15 36.78 -5.08
CA THR A 663 12.26 37.69 -5.41
C THR A 663 12.51 38.63 -4.23
N SER A 664 13.76 38.74 -3.79
CA SER A 664 14.11 39.58 -2.62
C SER A 664 13.84 41.06 -2.87
N GLU A 665 13.89 41.50 -4.12
CA GLU A 665 13.74 42.89 -4.52
C GLU A 665 12.28 43.35 -4.55
N LYS A 666 11.36 42.52 -5.08
CA LYS A 666 9.98 42.91 -5.39
C LYS A 666 8.90 42.08 -4.69
N GLY A 667 9.26 40.97 -4.05
CA GLY A 667 8.27 40.07 -3.44
C GLY A 667 7.45 39.30 -4.47
N GLU A 668 7.96 39.12 -5.70
CA GLU A 668 7.26 38.35 -6.73
C GLU A 668 7.45 36.86 -6.47
N VAL A 669 6.37 36.08 -6.46
CA VAL A 669 6.44 34.62 -6.25
C VAL A 669 7.14 33.98 -7.45
N VAL A 670 8.29 33.34 -7.18
CA VAL A 670 9.05 32.58 -8.18
C VAL A 670 8.49 31.17 -8.28
N TRP A 671 8.28 30.53 -7.14
CA TRP A 671 7.65 29.22 -7.03
C TRP A 671 7.04 29.02 -5.65
N ARG A 672 6.09 28.08 -5.57
CA ARG A 672 5.47 27.62 -4.33
C ARG A 672 5.41 26.09 -4.34
N TYR A 673 5.67 25.49 -3.18
CA TYR A 673 5.52 24.06 -2.95
C TYR A 673 4.58 23.83 -1.78
N ASP A 674 3.39 23.29 -2.04
CA ASP A 674 2.39 23.00 -1.02
C ASP A 674 2.72 21.71 -0.24
N LEU A 675 2.48 21.75 1.07
CA LEU A 675 2.79 20.70 2.02
C LEU A 675 1.54 20.30 2.83
N PRO A 676 1.47 19.06 3.33
CA PRO A 676 0.29 18.58 4.07
C PRO A 676 0.06 19.29 5.41
N LYS A 677 1.11 19.84 6.02
CA LYS A 677 1.05 20.58 7.29
C LYS A 677 2.07 21.71 7.28
N SER A 678 2.02 22.55 8.32
CA SER A 678 2.81 23.78 8.41
C SER A 678 4.32 23.56 8.49
N VAL A 679 5.04 24.56 8.00
CA VAL A 679 6.49 24.74 8.12
C VAL A 679 6.72 26.03 8.91
N HIS A 680 6.50 25.97 10.23
CA HIS A 680 6.66 27.12 11.12
C HIS A 680 8.05 27.25 11.73
N ALA A 681 8.86 26.18 11.66
CA ALA A 681 10.25 26.23 12.08
C ALA A 681 11.14 26.88 11.00
N GLU A 682 12.37 27.27 11.36
CA GLU A 682 13.31 27.76 10.36
C GLU A 682 13.61 26.69 9.31
N MET A 683 13.89 27.14 8.08
CA MET A 683 14.40 26.30 7.01
C MET A 683 15.90 26.49 6.88
N ALA A 684 16.58 25.48 6.32
CA ALA A 684 17.99 25.59 5.96
C ALA A 684 18.19 25.44 4.47
N ALA A 685 19.27 25.99 3.92
CA ALA A 685 19.57 25.86 2.51
C ALA A 685 21.05 25.77 2.23
N ASP A 686 21.38 24.91 1.28
CA ASP A 686 22.68 24.89 0.63
C ASP A 686 22.64 25.61 -0.73
N ARG A 687 23.63 25.34 -1.58
CA ARG A 687 23.76 25.95 -2.91
C ARG A 687 22.60 25.59 -3.85
N GLN A 688 21.96 24.44 -3.69
CA GLN A 688 20.96 23.94 -4.62
C GLN A 688 19.63 23.56 -3.99
N THR A 689 19.60 23.34 -2.68
CA THR A 689 18.49 22.68 -1.99
C THR A 689 18.05 23.50 -0.79
N ILE A 690 16.74 23.64 -0.63
CA ILE A 690 16.07 24.07 0.61
C ILE A 690 15.67 22.80 1.38
N PHE A 691 15.98 22.74 2.66
CA PHE A 691 15.55 21.72 3.58
C PHE A 691 14.50 22.32 4.52
N ALA A 692 13.30 21.74 4.50
CA ALA A 692 12.18 22.18 5.31
C ALA A 692 11.66 21.02 6.18
N CYS A 693 11.58 21.25 7.49
CA CYS A 693 10.95 20.34 8.43
C CYS A 693 9.46 20.67 8.52
N CYS A 694 8.62 19.67 8.26
CA CYS A 694 7.16 19.82 8.26
C CYS A 694 6.55 19.10 9.47
N LYS A 695 5.47 19.66 10.02
CA LYS A 695 4.70 19.04 11.11
C LYS A 695 4.05 17.70 10.74
N ASP A 696 4.10 17.29 9.47
CA ASP A 696 3.70 15.95 9.03
C ASP A 696 4.73 14.85 9.37
N GLY A 697 5.86 15.23 9.97
CA GLY A 697 6.91 14.29 10.38
C GLY A 697 7.99 14.05 9.31
N PHE A 698 8.00 14.83 8.23
CA PHE A 698 8.97 14.71 7.15
C PHE A 698 9.91 15.92 7.07
N VAL A 699 11.16 15.63 6.66
CA VAL A 699 12.09 16.60 6.09
C VAL A 699 11.93 16.57 4.58
N TYR A 700 11.74 17.74 3.98
CA TYR A 700 11.60 17.94 2.54
C TYR A 700 12.84 18.62 1.98
N ALA A 701 13.48 18.01 0.99
CA ALA A 701 14.53 18.62 0.19
C ALA A 701 13.95 19.11 -1.12
N ILE A 702 13.92 20.43 -1.30
CA ILE A 702 13.29 21.12 -2.42
C ILE A 702 14.37 21.81 -3.23
N ASP A 703 14.37 21.61 -4.55
CA ASP A 703 15.25 22.31 -5.46
C ASP A 703 15.02 23.82 -5.39
N ARG A 704 16.08 24.56 -5.05
CA ARG A 704 16.01 25.99 -4.76
C ARG A 704 15.64 26.83 -5.98
N ALA A 705 16.02 26.38 -7.18
CA ALA A 705 15.77 27.11 -8.42
C ALA A 705 14.36 26.87 -8.96
N THR A 706 13.88 25.62 -8.89
CA THR A 706 12.64 25.19 -9.57
C THR A 706 11.47 24.94 -8.62
N GLY A 707 11.71 24.84 -7.32
CA GLY A 707 10.68 24.47 -6.33
C GLY A 707 10.29 22.99 -6.38
N LYS A 708 10.98 22.16 -7.17
CA LYS A 708 10.64 20.73 -7.31
C LYS A 708 11.19 19.93 -6.14
N LEU A 709 10.41 18.97 -5.66
CA LEU A 709 10.86 18.00 -4.67
C LEU A 709 12.04 17.18 -5.21
N ARG A 710 13.15 17.15 -4.48
CA ARG A 710 14.28 16.26 -4.71
C ARG A 710 14.09 14.94 -3.97
N TRP A 711 13.84 15.02 -2.66
CA TRP A 711 13.50 13.89 -1.82
C TRP A 711 12.71 14.36 -0.59
N ARG A 712 12.04 13.42 0.08
CA ARG A 712 11.49 13.62 1.43
C ARG A 712 11.79 12.41 2.30
N ARG A 713 12.01 12.62 3.60
CA ARG A 713 12.30 11.54 4.56
C ARG A 713 11.51 11.73 5.84
N SER A 714 10.86 10.65 6.30
CA SER A 714 10.23 10.66 7.62
C SER A 714 11.30 10.64 8.70
N VAL A 715 11.19 11.54 9.67
CA VAL A 715 12.10 11.67 10.81
C VAL A 715 11.38 11.55 12.15
N GLY A 716 10.07 11.30 12.14
CA GLY A 716 9.26 11.10 13.34
C GLY A 716 7.79 11.45 13.11
N PRO A 717 6.98 11.58 14.18
CA PRO A 717 5.56 11.90 14.08
C PRO A 717 5.24 13.36 13.70
N SER A 718 6.13 14.30 14.04
CA SER A 718 5.96 15.73 13.72
C SER A 718 7.28 16.47 13.89
N CYS A 719 7.59 17.43 13.01
CA CYS A 719 8.77 18.28 13.14
C CYS A 719 8.35 19.70 13.51
N ALA A 720 8.62 20.11 14.75
CA ALA A 720 8.46 21.48 15.23
C ALA A 720 9.81 22.24 15.29
N SER A 721 10.94 21.55 15.06
CA SER A 721 12.28 22.13 15.02
C SER A 721 12.78 22.28 13.58
N GLY A 722 13.64 23.29 13.36
CA GLY A 722 14.25 23.53 12.05
C GLY A 722 15.37 22.54 11.75
N PRO A 723 15.64 22.23 10.46
CA PRO A 723 16.81 21.42 10.11
C PRO A 723 18.09 22.24 10.20
N VAL A 724 19.20 21.60 10.55
CA VAL A 724 20.53 22.25 10.65
C VAL A 724 21.51 21.57 9.70
N LEU A 725 22.32 22.35 8.99
CA LEU A 725 23.28 21.83 8.01
C LEU A 725 24.69 21.77 8.59
N ALA A 726 25.33 20.61 8.50
CA ALA A 726 26.79 20.54 8.57
C ALA A 726 27.39 20.72 7.18
N THR A 727 28.49 21.46 7.11
CA THR A 727 29.33 21.57 5.91
C THR A 727 30.68 20.89 6.15
N TYR A 728 31.34 20.48 5.07
CA TYR A 728 32.75 20.06 5.14
C TYR A 728 33.63 21.25 5.57
N ALA A 729 34.78 20.96 6.18
CA ALA A 729 35.70 22.00 6.69
C ALA A 729 36.17 22.99 5.61
N ASN A 730 36.19 22.58 4.34
CA ASN A 730 36.52 23.44 3.20
C ASN A 730 35.34 24.33 2.74
N GLY A 731 34.17 24.24 3.39
CA GLY A 731 32.94 24.98 3.07
C GLY A 731 32.33 24.67 1.70
N ALA A 732 32.85 23.67 0.98
CA ALA A 732 32.52 23.45 -0.43
C ALA A 732 31.18 22.75 -0.63
N ALA A 733 30.79 21.88 0.30
CA ALA A 733 29.59 21.06 0.20
C ALA A 733 28.91 20.84 1.56
N THR A 734 27.61 20.59 1.50
CA THR A 734 26.82 20.09 2.63
C THR A 734 27.22 18.66 2.92
N LEU A 735 27.57 18.39 4.17
CA LEU A 735 27.91 17.07 4.69
C LEU A 735 26.64 16.30 5.09
N ALA A 736 25.81 16.94 5.93
CA ALA A 736 24.65 16.33 6.55
C ALA A 736 23.56 17.36 6.84
N VAL A 737 22.32 16.88 6.89
CA VAL A 737 21.14 17.61 7.36
C VAL A 737 20.69 16.97 8.67
N TYR A 738 20.76 17.68 9.77
CA TYR A 738 20.23 17.24 11.05
C TYR A 738 18.79 17.69 11.20
N ALA A 739 17.94 16.80 11.71
CA ALA A 739 16.55 17.11 12.05
C ALA A 739 16.15 16.39 13.33
N VAL A 740 15.30 17.02 14.13
CA VAL A 740 14.80 16.45 15.38
C VAL A 740 13.28 16.53 15.43
N SER A 741 12.62 15.38 15.54
CA SER A 741 11.17 15.32 15.71
C SER A 741 10.76 15.69 17.14
N ILE A 742 9.51 16.12 17.31
CA ILE A 742 8.96 16.52 18.60
C ILE A 742 9.08 15.44 19.68
N ASP A 743 9.08 14.15 19.30
CA ASP A 743 9.24 13.01 20.22
C ASP A 743 10.70 12.74 20.64
N GLY A 744 11.64 13.60 20.23
CA GLY A 744 13.07 13.45 20.51
C GLY A 744 13.80 12.48 19.58
N ARG A 745 13.23 12.14 18.41
CA ARG A 745 13.97 11.41 17.36
C ARG A 745 14.91 12.36 16.61
N ALA A 746 16.19 12.32 16.95
CA ALA A 746 17.26 13.04 16.26
C ALA A 746 17.83 12.20 15.10
N THR A 747 18.02 12.82 13.94
CA THR A 747 18.47 12.14 12.73
C THR A 747 19.49 12.98 11.98
N ALA A 748 20.57 12.36 11.49
CA ALA A 748 21.46 12.96 10.51
C ALA A 748 21.21 12.33 9.13
N LEU A 749 20.93 13.15 8.13
CA LEU A 749 20.57 12.73 6.78
C LEU A 749 21.64 13.13 5.77
N ASN A 750 21.86 12.29 4.76
CA ASN A 750 22.60 12.65 3.57
C ASN A 750 21.82 13.74 2.80
N PRO A 751 22.44 14.89 2.46
CA PRO A 751 21.75 16.01 1.83
C PRO A 751 21.29 15.72 0.40
N VAL A 752 21.90 14.76 -0.29
CA VAL A 752 21.59 14.41 -1.68
C VAL A 752 20.51 13.33 -1.76
N THR A 753 20.61 12.28 -0.94
CA THR A 753 19.69 11.13 -1.01
C THR A 753 18.58 11.15 0.02
N GLY A 754 18.76 11.88 1.12
CA GLY A 754 17.86 11.84 2.28
C GLY A 754 17.97 10.55 3.09
N GLU A 755 18.94 9.66 2.82
CA GLU A 755 19.19 8.50 3.66
C GLU A 755 19.87 8.90 4.97
N PRO A 756 19.49 8.31 6.11
CA PRO A 756 20.11 8.62 7.38
C PRO A 756 21.53 8.04 7.44
N TYR A 757 22.47 8.87 7.88
CA TYR A 757 23.75 8.40 8.41
C TYR A 757 23.54 7.71 9.76
N TRP A 758 22.71 8.31 10.62
CA TRP A 758 22.33 7.75 11.91
C TRP A 758 20.97 8.29 12.38
N VAL A 759 20.30 7.52 13.25
CA VAL A 759 19.04 7.87 13.92
C VAL A 759 19.20 7.58 15.41
N ARG A 760 18.73 8.48 16.28
CA ARG A 760 18.81 8.33 17.73
C ARG A 760 17.53 8.81 18.41
N ASN A 761 16.95 7.98 19.27
CA ASN A 761 15.87 8.36 20.16
C ASN A 761 16.46 8.89 21.49
N LEU A 762 16.29 10.18 21.76
CA LEU A 762 16.84 10.83 22.97
C LEU A 762 16.15 10.34 24.25
N GLY A 763 14.84 10.04 24.18
CA GLY A 763 14.07 9.55 25.32
C GLY A 763 14.51 8.16 25.81
N GLU A 764 14.76 7.23 24.89
CA GLU A 764 15.24 5.88 25.24
C GLU A 764 16.56 5.91 26.02
N SER A 765 17.52 6.71 25.56
CA SER A 765 18.85 6.77 26.18
C SER A 765 18.86 7.34 27.60
N SER A 766 17.85 8.13 27.94
CA SER A 766 17.72 8.81 29.24
C SER A 766 16.67 8.17 30.16
N GLY A 767 15.87 7.22 29.66
CA GLY A 767 14.70 6.69 30.39
C GLY A 767 13.57 7.71 30.55
N LYS A 768 13.54 8.77 29.74
CA LYS A 768 12.57 9.88 29.83
C LYS A 768 11.64 9.93 28.62
N ILE A 769 10.49 10.58 28.76
CA ILE A 769 9.67 11.06 27.65
C ILE A 769 10.22 12.43 27.27
N VAL A 770 10.54 12.64 25.99
CA VAL A 770 11.20 13.85 25.51
C VAL A 770 10.28 14.58 24.55
N GLU A 771 10.17 15.90 24.75
CA GLU A 771 9.46 16.80 23.85
C GLU A 771 10.41 17.90 23.37
N VAL A 772 10.57 18.03 22.05
CA VAL A 772 11.50 18.97 21.41
C VAL A 772 10.75 19.99 20.57
N LEU A 773 10.91 21.26 20.91
CA LEU A 773 10.45 22.40 20.11
C LEU A 773 11.62 23.29 19.65
N SER A 774 12.81 23.07 20.21
CA SER A 774 13.99 23.88 19.94
C SER A 774 14.64 23.49 18.61
N THR A 775 15.01 24.48 17.81
CA THR A 775 15.96 24.24 16.70
C THR A 775 17.34 23.96 17.30
N PRO A 776 18.03 22.89 16.87
CA PRO A 776 19.33 22.57 17.42
C PRO A 776 20.43 23.60 17.10
N ALA A 777 21.43 23.73 17.97
CA ALA A 777 22.68 24.44 17.66
C ALA A 777 23.77 23.44 17.25
N LEU A 778 24.45 23.70 16.14
CA LEU A 778 25.59 22.89 15.68
C LEU A 778 26.91 23.59 16.00
N VAL A 779 27.82 22.88 16.67
CA VAL A 779 29.19 23.32 16.94
C VAL A 779 30.17 22.36 16.30
N HIS A 780 31.18 22.90 15.61
CA HIS A 780 32.27 22.13 15.02
C HIS A 780 33.47 22.12 15.97
N ALA A 781 34.06 20.94 16.21
CA ALA A 781 35.32 20.85 16.93
C ALA A 781 36.48 21.38 16.07
N THR A 782 37.54 21.86 16.74
CA THR A 782 38.79 22.28 16.10
C THR A 782 39.38 21.11 15.30
N GLY A 783 39.51 21.27 13.98
CA GLY A 783 39.92 20.19 13.06
C GLY A 783 38.79 19.57 12.24
N GLY A 784 37.52 19.87 12.54
CA GLY A 784 36.37 19.63 11.66
C GLY A 784 35.86 18.18 11.55
N SER A 785 36.54 17.19 12.14
CA SER A 785 36.10 15.78 12.10
C SER A 785 34.92 15.52 13.03
N LYS A 786 34.91 16.15 14.21
CA LYS A 786 33.87 16.02 15.25
C LYS A 786 32.90 17.21 15.26
N ARG A 787 31.61 16.93 15.49
CA ARG A 787 30.56 17.93 15.66
C ARG A 787 29.72 17.62 16.89
N THR A 788 29.13 18.66 17.46
CA THR A 788 28.19 18.53 18.57
C THR A 788 26.93 19.31 18.27
N LEU A 789 25.80 18.62 18.32
CA LEU A 789 24.47 19.18 18.19
C LEU A 789 23.86 19.36 19.59
N TYR A 790 23.49 20.59 19.95
CA TYR A 790 22.81 20.90 21.20
C TYR A 790 21.32 21.08 20.96
N VAL A 791 20.51 20.21 21.60
CA VAL A 791 19.05 20.18 21.45
C VAL A 791 18.40 20.45 22.79
N GLY A 792 17.67 21.56 22.90
CA GLY A 792 16.83 21.87 24.06
C GLY A 792 15.52 21.09 24.06
N ALA A 793 15.10 20.60 25.22
CA ALA A 793 13.90 19.80 25.35
C ALA A 793 13.24 19.94 26.72
N LYS A 794 11.98 19.49 26.78
CA LYS A 794 11.32 19.06 28.02
C LYS A 794 11.55 17.57 28.17
N ALA A 795 12.10 17.14 29.30
CA ALA A 795 12.29 15.72 29.58
C ALA A 795 11.50 15.32 30.84
N GLU A 796 10.60 14.36 30.71
CA GLU A 796 9.75 13.84 31.77
C GLU A 796 10.26 12.46 32.22
N ASN A 797 10.54 12.32 33.51
CA ASN A 797 10.95 11.04 34.08
C ASN A 797 9.76 10.09 34.18
N LYS A 798 9.86 8.92 33.55
CA LYS A 798 8.78 7.93 33.46
C LYS A 798 8.32 7.38 34.82
N ASN A 799 9.18 7.42 35.84
CA ASN A 799 8.89 6.80 37.13
C ASN A 799 8.09 7.71 38.07
N ASN A 800 8.32 9.03 38.00
CA ASN A 800 7.72 10.00 38.92
C ASN A 800 6.97 11.15 38.22
N GLY A 801 7.00 11.23 36.88
CA GLY A 801 6.37 12.29 36.09
C GLY A 801 7.06 13.65 36.21
N GLU A 802 8.25 13.71 36.83
CA GLU A 802 8.98 14.95 37.01
C GLU A 802 9.50 15.47 35.67
N LYS A 803 9.17 16.72 35.37
CA LYS A 803 9.56 17.40 34.13
C LYS A 803 10.68 18.38 34.39
N VAL A 804 11.73 18.30 33.59
CA VAL A 804 12.92 19.13 33.73
C VAL A 804 13.42 19.61 32.37
N ALA A 805 13.78 20.89 32.31
CA ALA A 805 14.46 21.48 31.16
C ALA A 805 15.80 20.74 30.95
N THR A 806 16.00 20.27 29.72
CA THR A 806 17.14 19.40 29.39
C THR A 806 17.77 19.86 28.08
N ILE A 807 19.10 19.85 28.01
CA ILE A 807 19.83 19.97 26.75
C ILE A 807 20.54 18.64 26.48
N PHE A 808 20.31 18.09 25.31
CA PHE A 808 21.07 16.95 24.79
C PHE A 808 22.22 17.46 23.93
N ALA A 809 23.44 17.00 24.22
CA ALA A 809 24.62 17.21 23.39
C ALA A 809 24.91 15.92 22.62
N ILE A 810 24.61 15.92 21.33
CA ILE A 810 24.72 14.76 20.44
C ILE A 810 25.99 14.94 19.61
N GLU A 811 26.93 14.02 19.74
CA GLU A 811 28.22 14.10 19.07
C GLU A 811 28.29 13.11 17.92
N ASP A 812 28.77 13.56 16.77
CA ASP A 812 29.11 12.70 15.65
C ASP A 812 30.50 13.02 15.09
N VAL A 813 31.06 12.04 14.39
CA VAL A 813 32.41 12.09 13.81
C VAL A 813 32.40 11.56 12.39
N ILE A 814 33.25 12.13 11.53
CA ILE A 814 33.62 11.51 10.26
C ILE A 814 34.75 10.53 10.57
N GLU A 815 34.57 9.25 10.28
CA GLU A 815 35.68 8.30 10.24
C GLU A 815 36.53 8.56 8.99
N ASP A 816 37.85 8.60 9.17
CA ASP A 816 38.87 8.75 8.10
C ASP A 816 38.96 7.51 7.19
#